data_AF-A0AAV5DD70-F1
#
_entry.id   AF-A0AAV5DD70-F1
#
_cell.length_a   1.000
_cell.length_b   1.000
_cell.length_c   1.000
_cell.angle_alpha   90.00
_cell.angle_beta   90.00
_cell.angle_gamma   90.00
#
_symmetry.space_group_name_H-M   'P 1'
#
loop_
_entity.id
_entity.type
_entity.pdbx_description
1 polymer ?
#
loop_
_entity_poly.entity_id
_entity_poly.type
_entity_poly.pdbx_seq_one_letter_code
_entity_poly.pdbx_strand_id
1 'polypeptide(L)'
;MLPCRRHLRPPPFVPALLLMLLAVAPMPSPAAAVGVTWGFASSHPLPAAQVVQGLLLPNSIPRIRLAAASSDALSALAGSGVAVTVGVPDALLRPLATSRKAAAAWVHDNITRYTSGVRFEYVLPFKQDFSIGHFISYIAVGEEPFLLSHGQHLQSFVVPAAENIQRALIDAKLSSKLKVVVPCSAETYQNASTLPSQASFRSDLNGTMVELLSFLANNSSPFMVELNPFLSFQQNKNLSLDYYLFQLMTHPVKDGQNKYDNYFDASIDALVCALTRAGFGDMDIIVGRAGWPTDGAVNATPAVAQSFMTGLVNHLDKKSGTPLRPKMPPIKTYLFSLLDEDQCSTASGGCERHYGIFTFDGQAKYHVNIGQGPKALKNALDVEYLPSKWCVVDNNKDLSNSSISSSFAAACSSGDCTALLPGGSCSGLGWLGNVSYAFNNYYQQHDQSEESCNFSGLVTSSSAPRPPSTMVAGFLPSAATMLLCLALLAAGVAVADELAPAPGPAAGIVPAPPPADELDREGSSQHCWEALMEIKSCTGEIIMFLLEGEAYLGGGCCRAVRLIEQRCWAADAMLSVIGFTPQEGDMLKGYCDAGQPLQQHGSEPPPPSSAADGGDAASAREMMMSAFGSLAGRKHGPVRG
;
A
#
# COMPACT_ATOMS: atom_id res chain seq x y z
N MET A 1 -94.05 18.15 -37.00
CA MET A 1 -93.44 17.41 -35.86
C MET A 1 -92.02 17.05 -36.29
N LEU A 2 -91.05 17.82 -35.80
CA LEU A 2 -89.72 18.04 -36.40
C LEU A 2 -88.66 18.14 -35.28
N PRO A 3 -87.38 17.87 -35.56
CA PRO A 3 -86.71 16.68 -35.07
C PRO A 3 -85.82 16.94 -33.84
N CYS A 4 -85.73 15.95 -32.96
CA CYS A 4 -84.90 15.99 -31.77
C CYS A 4 -83.42 15.74 -32.16
N ARG A 5 -82.55 16.74 -31.96
CA ARG A 5 -81.10 16.68 -32.18
C ARG A 5 -80.44 15.62 -31.30
N ARG A 6 -79.71 14.68 -31.90
CA ARG A 6 -78.69 13.87 -31.22
C ARG A 6 -77.39 14.68 -31.18
N HIS A 7 -76.92 15.04 -29.99
CA HIS A 7 -75.56 15.55 -29.79
C HIS A 7 -74.58 14.38 -29.63
N LEU A 8 -73.53 14.37 -30.46
CA LEU A 8 -72.40 13.46 -30.36
C LEU A 8 -71.63 13.66 -29.04
N ARG A 9 -71.25 12.56 -28.38
CA ARG A 9 -70.29 12.53 -27.27
C ARG A 9 -68.87 12.33 -27.84
N PRO A 10 -67.83 13.02 -27.33
CA PRO A 10 -66.45 12.76 -27.71
C PRO A 10 -65.90 11.49 -27.02
N PRO A 11 -64.88 10.81 -27.58
CA PRO A 11 -64.28 9.61 -26.99
C PRO A 11 -63.30 9.94 -25.85
N PRO A 12 -63.05 9.03 -24.90
CA PRO A 12 -62.16 9.26 -23.76
C PRO A 12 -60.82 8.52 -23.95
N PHE A 13 -59.80 9.12 -24.55
CA PHE A 13 -58.48 8.47 -24.62
C PHE A 13 -57.31 9.47 -24.73
N VAL A 14 -57.02 10.27 -23.69
CA VAL A 14 -55.68 10.88 -23.53
C VAL A 14 -55.35 11.19 -22.04
N PRO A 15 -55.02 10.20 -21.19
CA PRO A 15 -54.06 10.50 -20.13
C PRO A 15 -52.99 9.43 -19.92
N ALA A 16 -52.88 8.42 -20.78
CA ALA A 16 -51.88 7.35 -20.64
C ALA A 16 -50.50 7.70 -21.23
N LEU A 17 -50.43 8.63 -22.19
CA LEU A 17 -49.17 8.95 -22.88
C LEU A 17 -48.24 9.90 -22.10
N LEU A 18 -48.80 10.71 -21.18
CA LEU A 18 -48.01 11.65 -20.38
C LEU A 18 -47.33 11.01 -19.16
N LEU A 19 -47.83 9.86 -18.69
CA LEU A 19 -47.20 9.11 -17.58
C LEU A 19 -46.02 8.24 -18.04
N MET A 20 -45.91 7.90 -19.32
CA MET A 20 -44.79 7.11 -19.87
C MET A 20 -43.55 7.97 -20.18
N LEU A 21 -43.65 9.30 -20.14
CA LEU A 21 -42.53 10.24 -20.37
C LEU A 21 -41.85 10.71 -19.07
N LEU A 22 -42.36 10.35 -17.89
CA LEU A 22 -41.84 10.78 -16.58
C LEU A 22 -41.12 9.68 -15.77
N ALA A 23 -40.90 8.49 -16.35
CA ALA A 23 -40.23 7.37 -15.68
C ALA A 23 -38.86 7.01 -16.26
N VAL A 24 -38.22 7.90 -17.02
CA VAL A 24 -36.78 7.80 -17.28
C VAL A 24 -36.09 8.75 -16.31
N ALA A 25 -36.03 8.35 -15.04
CA ALA A 25 -34.99 8.90 -14.18
C ALA A 25 -33.65 8.61 -14.88
N PRO A 26 -32.75 9.59 -15.06
CA PRO A 26 -31.42 9.30 -15.55
C PRO A 26 -30.81 8.31 -14.56
N MET A 27 -30.66 7.05 -14.98
CA MET A 27 -29.79 6.13 -14.27
C MET A 27 -28.43 6.83 -14.22
N PRO A 28 -27.80 6.95 -13.03
CA PRO A 28 -26.42 7.39 -13.00
C PRO A 28 -25.64 6.50 -13.95
N SER A 29 -25.03 7.10 -14.97
CA SER A 29 -24.07 6.43 -15.82
C SER A 29 -23.08 5.75 -14.87
N PRO A 30 -22.92 4.42 -14.87
CA PRO A 30 -21.77 3.84 -14.20
C PRO A 30 -20.54 4.55 -14.77
N ALA A 31 -19.57 4.87 -13.92
CA ALA A 31 -18.29 5.38 -14.34
C ALA A 31 -17.63 4.32 -15.25
N ALA A 32 -17.94 4.34 -16.54
CA ALA A 32 -17.72 3.23 -17.46
C ALA A 32 -16.22 2.86 -17.64
N ALA A 33 -15.32 3.69 -17.14
CA ALA A 33 -13.88 3.52 -17.18
C ALA A 33 -13.27 2.87 -15.91
N VAL A 34 -14.05 2.69 -14.83
CA VAL A 34 -13.55 2.17 -13.55
C VAL A 34 -13.68 0.65 -13.48
N GLY A 35 -12.58 -0.04 -13.19
CA GLY A 35 -12.53 -1.45 -12.84
C GLY A 35 -11.94 -1.67 -11.46
N VAL A 36 -11.91 -2.91 -10.99
CA VAL A 36 -11.24 -3.29 -9.75
C VAL A 36 -10.29 -4.46 -10.01
N THR A 37 -9.18 -4.52 -9.29
CA THR A 37 -8.26 -5.67 -9.33
C THR A 37 -8.65 -6.70 -8.28
N TRP A 38 -8.74 -7.96 -8.68
CA TRP A 38 -8.99 -9.10 -7.79
C TRP A 38 -7.75 -9.99 -7.77
N GLY A 39 -7.05 -9.97 -6.65
CA GLY A 39 -5.93 -10.86 -6.34
C GLY A 39 -6.37 -12.10 -5.58
N PHE A 40 -5.42 -13.03 -5.41
CA PHE A 40 -5.66 -14.37 -4.87
C PHE A 40 -4.73 -14.73 -3.71
N ALA A 41 -3.89 -13.80 -3.26
CA ALA A 41 -2.89 -14.06 -2.24
C ALA A 41 -3.55 -14.00 -0.84
N SER A 42 -4.37 -14.99 -0.51
CA SER A 42 -4.99 -15.12 0.80
C SER A 42 -4.87 -16.53 1.38
N SER A 43 -4.77 -16.62 2.71
CA SER A 43 -4.80 -17.91 3.43
C SER A 43 -6.16 -18.60 3.31
N HIS A 44 -7.25 -17.83 3.30
CA HIS A 44 -8.62 -18.31 3.24
C HIS A 44 -9.41 -17.54 2.17
N PRO A 45 -9.15 -17.79 0.87
CA PRO A 45 -9.80 -17.05 -0.20
C PRO A 45 -11.31 -17.31 -0.23
N LEU A 46 -12.10 -16.25 -0.39
CA LEU A 46 -13.54 -16.38 -0.64
C LEU A 46 -13.80 -17.23 -1.90
N PRO A 47 -14.78 -18.15 -1.88
CA PRO A 47 -15.21 -18.87 -3.07
C PRO A 47 -15.52 -17.91 -4.22
N ALA A 48 -15.00 -18.21 -5.42
CA ALA A 48 -15.14 -17.34 -6.58
C ALA A 48 -16.60 -16.98 -6.91
N ALA A 49 -17.52 -17.92 -6.72
CA ALA A 49 -18.95 -17.68 -6.89
C ALA A 49 -19.51 -16.65 -5.90
N GLN A 50 -19.05 -16.67 -4.64
CA GLN A 50 -19.43 -15.68 -3.63
C GLN A 50 -18.85 -14.30 -3.95
N VAL A 51 -17.62 -14.23 -4.47
CA VAL A 51 -17.05 -12.94 -4.91
C VAL A 51 -17.88 -12.36 -6.06
N VAL A 52 -18.23 -13.16 -7.07
CA VAL A 52 -19.03 -12.68 -8.20
C VAL A 52 -20.45 -12.28 -7.77
N GLN A 53 -21.16 -13.16 -7.06
CA GLN A 53 -22.58 -12.96 -6.71
C GLN A 53 -22.79 -12.03 -5.51
N GLY A 54 -21.85 -12.01 -4.57
CA GLY A 54 -21.93 -11.24 -3.33
C GLY A 54 -21.25 -9.87 -3.42
N LEU A 55 -20.16 -9.75 -4.19
CA LEU A 55 -19.40 -8.50 -4.29
C LEU A 55 -19.54 -7.83 -5.66
N LEU A 56 -19.21 -8.52 -6.75
CA LEU A 56 -19.10 -7.85 -8.06
C LEU A 56 -20.46 -7.37 -8.59
N LEU A 57 -21.45 -8.26 -8.68
CA LEU A 57 -22.76 -7.93 -9.22
C LEU A 57 -23.56 -6.97 -8.33
N PRO A 58 -23.64 -7.16 -6.99
CA PRO A 58 -24.40 -6.25 -6.13
C PRO A 58 -23.82 -4.84 -6.03
N ASN A 59 -22.51 -4.70 -6.25
CA ASN A 59 -21.81 -3.42 -6.31
C ASN A 59 -21.66 -2.87 -7.74
N SER A 60 -22.37 -3.45 -8.72
CA SER A 60 -22.38 -2.97 -10.11
C SER A 60 -20.98 -2.80 -10.73
N ILE A 61 -20.01 -3.63 -10.35
CA ILE A 61 -18.64 -3.54 -10.88
C ILE A 61 -18.66 -4.05 -12.32
N PRO A 62 -18.45 -3.17 -13.33
CA PRO A 62 -18.65 -3.57 -14.73
C PRO A 62 -17.48 -4.39 -15.28
N ARG A 63 -16.33 -4.35 -14.59
CA ARG A 63 -15.08 -4.92 -15.08
C ARG A 63 -14.09 -5.23 -13.97
N ILE A 64 -13.39 -6.35 -14.13
CA ILE A 64 -12.41 -6.86 -13.19
C ILE A 64 -11.08 -7.13 -13.90
N ARG A 65 -9.97 -6.90 -13.21
CA ARG A 65 -8.65 -7.42 -13.57
C ARG A 65 -8.31 -8.52 -12.59
N LEU A 66 -8.12 -9.73 -13.09
CA LEU A 66 -7.58 -10.83 -12.29
C LEU A 66 -6.06 -10.68 -12.23
N ALA A 67 -5.46 -10.79 -11.04
CA ALA A 67 -4.00 -10.74 -10.89
C ALA A 67 -3.30 -11.88 -11.64
N ALA A 68 -3.95 -13.05 -11.72
CA ALA A 68 -3.52 -14.20 -12.50
C ALA A 68 -4.70 -14.88 -13.21
N ALA A 69 -4.42 -15.83 -14.10
CA ALA A 69 -5.46 -16.74 -14.60
C ALA A 69 -5.88 -17.72 -13.48
N SER A 70 -7.18 -17.81 -13.22
CA SER A 70 -7.77 -18.76 -12.27
C SER A 70 -8.99 -19.43 -12.91
N SER A 71 -9.00 -20.76 -12.96
CA SER A 71 -10.12 -21.53 -13.52
C SER A 71 -11.42 -21.26 -12.78
N ASP A 72 -11.36 -21.10 -11.47
CA ASP A 72 -12.52 -20.96 -10.59
C ASP A 72 -13.12 -19.57 -10.74
N ALA A 73 -12.27 -18.53 -10.75
CA ALA A 73 -12.67 -17.15 -11.01
C ALA A 73 -13.29 -17.01 -12.41
N LEU A 74 -12.62 -17.54 -13.45
CA LEU A 74 -13.12 -17.48 -14.82
C LEU A 74 -14.44 -18.25 -14.99
N SER A 75 -14.58 -19.42 -14.35
CA SER A 75 -15.82 -20.18 -14.38
C SER A 75 -16.97 -19.44 -13.68
N ALA A 76 -16.70 -18.80 -12.54
CA ALA A 76 -17.70 -18.00 -11.82
C ALA A 76 -18.09 -16.72 -12.57
N LEU A 77 -17.16 -16.13 -13.33
CA LEU A 77 -17.42 -14.95 -14.15
C LEU A 77 -18.19 -15.27 -15.44
N ALA A 78 -18.26 -16.54 -15.83
CA ALA A 78 -19.01 -16.95 -17.02
C ALA A 78 -20.50 -16.62 -16.87
N GLY A 79 -21.06 -15.92 -17.86
CA GLY A 79 -22.46 -15.48 -17.84
C GLY A 79 -22.75 -14.28 -16.92
N SER A 80 -21.79 -13.81 -16.11
CA SER A 80 -22.00 -12.68 -15.19
C SER A 80 -22.17 -11.33 -15.92
N GLY A 81 -21.61 -11.21 -17.12
CA GLY A 81 -21.60 -9.96 -17.88
C GLY A 81 -20.50 -8.97 -17.46
N VAL A 82 -19.66 -9.31 -16.48
CA VAL A 82 -18.49 -8.52 -16.04
C VAL A 82 -17.35 -8.69 -17.04
N ALA A 83 -16.74 -7.58 -17.47
CA ALA A 83 -15.61 -7.62 -18.40
C ALA A 83 -14.29 -8.00 -17.72
N VAL A 84 -13.54 -8.94 -18.29
CA VAL A 84 -12.35 -9.53 -17.63
C VAL A 84 -11.05 -9.18 -18.34
N THR A 85 -10.09 -8.66 -17.59
CA THR A 85 -8.65 -8.62 -17.95
C THR A 85 -7.92 -9.67 -17.15
N VAL A 86 -6.99 -10.41 -17.77
CA VAL A 86 -6.27 -11.52 -17.12
C VAL A 86 -4.79 -11.19 -17.03
N GLY A 87 -4.23 -11.29 -15.82
CA GLY A 87 -2.80 -11.16 -15.56
C GLY A 87 -2.02 -12.45 -15.84
N VAL A 88 -0.77 -12.29 -16.24
CA VAL A 88 0.23 -13.36 -16.38
C VAL A 88 1.30 -13.10 -15.30
N PRO A 89 1.43 -13.98 -14.30
CA PRO A 89 2.45 -13.83 -13.26
C PRO A 89 3.87 -13.83 -13.81
N ASP A 90 4.78 -13.14 -13.12
CA ASP A 90 6.20 -13.04 -13.50
C ASP A 90 6.91 -14.39 -13.65
N ALA A 91 6.51 -15.37 -12.82
CA ALA A 91 7.03 -16.75 -12.89
C ALA A 91 6.81 -17.42 -14.25
N LEU A 92 5.82 -16.97 -15.04
CA LEU A 92 5.52 -17.51 -16.36
C LEU A 92 6.24 -16.79 -17.51
N LEU A 93 6.89 -15.65 -17.26
CA LEU A 93 7.53 -14.87 -18.34
C LEU A 93 8.58 -15.69 -19.09
N ARG A 94 9.49 -16.35 -18.37
CA ARG A 94 10.55 -17.18 -18.97
C ARG A 94 10.00 -18.34 -19.82
N PRO A 95 9.11 -19.23 -19.33
CA PRO A 95 8.60 -20.32 -20.15
C PRO A 95 7.77 -19.83 -21.35
N LEU A 96 7.02 -18.74 -21.22
CA LEU A 96 6.22 -18.18 -22.31
C LEU A 96 7.08 -17.46 -23.36
N ALA A 97 8.18 -16.82 -22.95
CA ALA A 97 9.16 -16.22 -23.84
C ALA A 97 9.90 -17.26 -24.69
N THR A 98 10.31 -18.37 -24.05
CA THR A 98 11.16 -19.39 -24.67
C THR A 98 10.39 -20.42 -25.50
N SER A 99 9.07 -20.56 -25.30
CA SER A 99 8.26 -21.56 -25.98
C SER A 99 6.93 -21.00 -26.51
N ARG A 100 6.83 -20.87 -27.84
CA ARG A 100 5.57 -20.53 -28.52
C ARG A 100 4.46 -21.54 -28.22
N LYS A 101 4.81 -22.82 -28.08
CA LYS A 101 3.84 -23.86 -27.71
C LYS A 101 3.30 -23.66 -26.31
N ALA A 102 4.16 -23.24 -25.36
CA ALA A 102 3.71 -22.90 -24.01
C ALA A 102 2.77 -21.69 -24.02
N ALA A 103 3.09 -20.65 -24.79
CA ALA A 103 2.19 -19.50 -24.94
C ALA A 103 0.85 -19.85 -25.58
N ALA A 104 0.85 -20.67 -26.64
CA ALA A 104 -0.38 -21.16 -27.26
C ALA A 104 -1.22 -22.01 -26.29
N ALA A 105 -0.58 -22.89 -25.51
CA ALA A 105 -1.25 -23.68 -24.48
C ALA A 105 -1.85 -22.79 -23.38
N TRP A 106 -1.10 -21.80 -22.90
CA TRP A 106 -1.58 -20.85 -21.90
C TRP A 106 -2.80 -20.05 -22.40
N VAL A 107 -2.76 -19.54 -23.63
CA VAL A 107 -3.91 -18.86 -24.26
C VAL A 107 -5.08 -19.82 -24.44
N HIS A 108 -4.81 -21.07 -24.83
CA HIS A 108 -5.86 -22.06 -24.99
C HIS A 108 -6.60 -22.30 -23.67
N ASP A 109 -5.85 -22.65 -22.62
CA ASP A 109 -6.38 -23.10 -21.34
C ASP A 109 -7.02 -21.97 -20.52
N ASN A 110 -6.46 -20.76 -20.58
CA ASN A 110 -6.90 -19.63 -19.75
C ASN A 110 -7.83 -18.64 -20.47
N ILE A 111 -7.80 -18.61 -21.80
CA ILE A 111 -8.59 -17.64 -22.58
C ILE A 111 -9.61 -18.38 -23.43
N THR A 112 -9.16 -19.15 -24.43
CA THR A 112 -10.07 -19.67 -25.47
C THR A 112 -11.16 -20.58 -24.91
N ARG A 113 -10.81 -21.42 -23.91
CA ARG A 113 -11.75 -22.29 -23.19
C ARG A 113 -12.95 -21.56 -22.58
N TYR A 114 -12.77 -20.29 -22.22
CA TYR A 114 -13.77 -19.48 -21.51
C TYR A 114 -14.50 -18.50 -22.42
N THR A 115 -14.11 -18.39 -23.70
CA THR A 115 -14.65 -17.36 -24.62
C THR A 115 -16.15 -17.43 -24.89
N SER A 116 -16.78 -18.60 -24.68
CA SER A 116 -18.24 -18.77 -24.84
C SER A 116 -19.06 -18.28 -23.64
N GLY A 117 -18.47 -18.22 -22.45
CA GLY A 117 -19.16 -17.86 -21.21
C GLY A 117 -18.63 -16.60 -20.54
N VAL A 118 -17.31 -16.41 -20.50
CA VAL A 118 -16.67 -15.23 -19.93
C VAL A 118 -16.72 -14.09 -20.93
N ARG A 119 -17.17 -12.95 -20.44
CA ARG A 119 -17.28 -11.75 -21.23
C ARG A 119 -15.95 -11.00 -21.24
N PHE A 120 -15.20 -11.12 -22.34
CA PHE A 120 -13.99 -10.33 -22.56
C PHE A 120 -14.28 -8.96 -23.22
N GLU A 121 -15.53 -8.47 -23.20
CA GLU A 121 -15.98 -7.25 -23.91
C GLU A 121 -17.15 -6.56 -23.19
N TYR A 122 -17.13 -5.24 -22.94
CA TYR A 122 -18.25 -4.53 -22.28
C TYR A 122 -19.19 -3.82 -23.28
N VAL A 123 -20.14 -4.52 -23.91
CA VAL A 123 -21.20 -3.87 -24.73
C VAL A 123 -22.27 -3.23 -23.84
N LEU A 124 -22.41 -1.91 -23.86
CA LEU A 124 -23.59 -1.22 -23.33
C LEU A 124 -24.80 -1.51 -24.23
N PRO A 125 -25.98 -1.81 -23.66
CA PRO A 125 -27.19 -2.03 -24.43
C PRO A 125 -27.88 -0.71 -24.79
N PHE A 126 -27.23 0.23 -25.50
CA PHE A 126 -27.90 1.27 -26.32
C PHE A 126 -26.88 2.12 -27.12
N LYS A 127 -27.13 2.31 -28.43
CA LYS A 127 -26.43 3.26 -29.34
C LYS A 127 -26.59 4.72 -28.82
N GLN A 128 -25.80 5.74 -29.14
CA GLN A 128 -25.03 6.06 -30.34
C GLN A 128 -24.11 7.24 -29.96
N ASP A 129 -22.80 7.08 -29.99
CA ASP A 129 -21.93 8.20 -30.36
C ASP A 129 -20.58 7.70 -30.86
N PHE A 130 -20.16 8.32 -31.95
CA PHE A 130 -19.08 7.88 -32.81
C PHE A 130 -17.76 8.47 -32.29
N SER A 131 -17.16 7.79 -31.32
CA SER A 131 -15.74 7.89 -31.01
C SER A 131 -15.26 6.50 -30.59
N ILE A 132 -14.37 5.97 -31.43
CA ILE A 132 -14.01 4.55 -31.54
C ILE A 132 -13.26 4.11 -30.28
N GLY A 133 -14.00 3.51 -29.33
CA GLY A 133 -13.47 2.68 -28.25
C GLY A 133 -14.16 1.32 -28.31
N HIS A 134 -13.83 0.52 -29.33
CA HIS A 134 -14.31 -0.86 -29.40
C HIS A 134 -13.97 -1.60 -28.11
N PHE A 135 -14.86 -2.51 -27.74
CA PHE A 135 -14.92 -3.20 -26.47
C PHE A 135 -13.76 -4.18 -26.23
N ILE A 136 -12.57 -3.64 -26.01
CA ILE A 136 -11.33 -4.41 -25.90
C ILE A 136 -11.07 -4.79 -24.43
N SER A 137 -10.74 -6.04 -24.14
CA SER A 137 -10.11 -6.43 -22.85
C SER A 137 -8.64 -6.76 -23.05
N TYR A 138 -7.91 -6.95 -21.95
CA TYR A 138 -6.46 -7.05 -21.99
C TYR A 138 -5.93 -8.34 -21.39
N ILE A 139 -4.75 -8.73 -21.86
CA ILE A 139 -3.88 -9.68 -21.19
C ILE A 139 -2.69 -8.88 -20.67
N ALA A 140 -2.56 -8.80 -19.35
CA ALA A 140 -1.51 -8.06 -18.67
C ALA A 140 -0.32 -8.99 -18.42
N VAL A 141 0.75 -8.85 -19.19
CA VAL A 141 1.90 -9.75 -19.17
C VAL A 141 2.95 -9.27 -18.16
N GLY A 142 3.08 -9.99 -17.06
CA GLY A 142 3.92 -9.63 -15.91
C GLY A 142 3.16 -8.85 -14.84
N GLU A 143 3.74 -8.79 -13.64
CA GLU A 143 3.27 -8.04 -12.48
C GLU A 143 4.36 -7.02 -12.07
N GLU A 144 4.41 -5.91 -12.81
CA GLU A 144 5.47 -4.90 -12.68
C GLU A 144 6.90 -5.46 -12.89
N PRO A 145 7.18 -6.16 -14.02
CA PRO A 145 8.42 -6.93 -14.22
C PRO A 145 9.70 -6.08 -14.33
N PHE A 146 9.58 -4.77 -14.23
CA PHE A 146 10.65 -3.78 -14.29
C PHE A 146 10.94 -3.09 -12.95
N LEU A 147 10.33 -3.56 -11.86
CA LEU A 147 10.63 -3.09 -10.50
C LEU A 147 12.13 -3.21 -10.20
N LEU A 148 12.68 -2.23 -9.48
CA LEU A 148 14.09 -2.21 -9.11
C LEU A 148 14.51 -3.44 -8.30
N SER A 149 13.61 -3.94 -7.45
CA SER A 149 13.81 -5.14 -6.62
C SER A 149 14.05 -6.42 -7.41
N HIS A 150 13.55 -6.50 -8.65
CA HIS A 150 13.72 -7.65 -9.53
C HIS A 150 15.05 -7.63 -10.29
N GLY A 151 15.79 -6.52 -10.24
CA GLY A 151 16.99 -6.30 -11.03
C GLY A 151 16.71 -6.41 -12.54
N GLN A 152 17.64 -7.04 -13.27
CA GLN A 152 17.53 -7.19 -14.73
C GLN A 152 17.04 -8.57 -15.18
N HIS A 153 16.70 -9.47 -14.24
CA HIS A 153 16.49 -10.89 -14.54
C HIS A 153 15.24 -11.19 -15.39
N LEU A 154 14.21 -10.35 -15.31
CA LEU A 154 12.96 -10.53 -16.07
C LEU A 154 12.96 -9.81 -17.41
N GLN A 155 13.77 -8.75 -17.56
CA GLN A 155 13.69 -7.80 -18.69
C GLN A 155 13.75 -8.49 -20.06
N SER A 156 14.67 -9.45 -20.22
CA SER A 156 14.86 -10.20 -21.47
C SER A 156 13.71 -11.14 -21.85
N PHE A 157 12.77 -11.41 -20.94
CA PHE A 157 11.66 -12.34 -21.17
C PHE A 157 10.32 -11.63 -21.40
N VAL A 158 10.18 -10.36 -21.01
CA VAL A 158 8.89 -9.65 -21.06
C VAL A 158 8.38 -9.49 -22.49
N VAL A 159 9.16 -8.85 -23.37
CA VAL A 159 8.73 -8.57 -24.75
C VAL A 159 8.53 -9.88 -25.54
N PRO A 160 9.44 -10.87 -25.50
CA PRO A 160 9.21 -12.14 -26.20
C PRO A 160 7.99 -12.92 -25.69
N ALA A 161 7.69 -12.89 -24.38
CA ALA A 161 6.49 -13.50 -23.84
C ALA A 161 5.23 -12.81 -24.35
N ALA A 162 5.20 -11.48 -24.33
CA ALA A 162 4.09 -10.67 -24.85
C ALA A 162 3.85 -10.93 -26.35
N GLU A 163 4.91 -11.01 -27.16
CA GLU A 163 4.84 -11.36 -28.59
C GLU A 163 4.28 -12.76 -28.83
N ASN A 164 4.72 -13.75 -28.04
CA ASN A 164 4.25 -15.12 -28.18
C ASN A 164 2.77 -15.26 -27.80
N ILE A 165 2.32 -14.57 -26.75
CA ILE A 165 0.89 -14.50 -26.39
C ILE A 165 0.09 -13.80 -27.48
N GLN A 166 0.58 -12.65 -27.97
CA GLN A 166 -0.08 -11.90 -29.04
C GLN A 166 -0.25 -12.75 -30.30
N ARG A 167 0.78 -13.53 -30.68
CA ARG A 167 0.69 -14.47 -31.80
C ARG A 167 -0.36 -15.55 -31.55
N ALA A 168 -0.39 -16.15 -30.37
CA ALA A 168 -1.40 -17.14 -30.02
C ALA A 168 -2.83 -16.55 -30.05
N LEU A 169 -3.02 -15.28 -29.67
CA LEU A 169 -4.31 -14.59 -29.81
C LEU A 169 -4.68 -14.35 -31.28
N ILE A 170 -3.72 -14.03 -32.15
CA ILE A 170 -3.96 -13.90 -33.60
C ILE A 170 -4.39 -15.25 -34.18
N ASP A 171 -3.67 -16.33 -33.85
CA ASP A 171 -3.98 -17.69 -34.31
C ASP A 171 -5.38 -18.14 -33.84
N ALA A 172 -5.76 -17.75 -32.62
CA ALA A 172 -7.09 -17.97 -32.07
C ALA A 172 -8.18 -17.00 -32.59
N LYS A 173 -7.83 -16.04 -33.46
CA LYS A 173 -8.72 -14.99 -33.99
C LYS A 173 -9.34 -14.09 -32.92
N LEU A 174 -8.61 -13.84 -31.84
CA LEU A 174 -9.02 -13.01 -30.70
C LEU A 174 -8.33 -11.64 -30.67
N SER A 175 -7.34 -11.37 -31.52
CA SER A 175 -6.53 -10.14 -31.52
C SER A 175 -7.29 -8.82 -31.80
N SER A 176 -8.53 -8.92 -32.28
CA SER A 176 -9.44 -7.76 -32.42
C SER A 176 -10.23 -7.45 -31.14
N LYS A 177 -10.33 -8.40 -30.22
CA LYS A 177 -11.09 -8.29 -28.96
C LYS A 177 -10.19 -8.20 -27.73
N LEU A 178 -9.04 -8.87 -27.79
CA LEU A 178 -8.05 -8.94 -26.74
C LEU A 178 -6.74 -8.33 -27.23
N LYS A 179 -6.18 -7.44 -26.40
CA LYS A 179 -4.89 -6.79 -26.63
C LYS A 179 -3.92 -7.15 -25.51
N VAL A 180 -2.65 -7.28 -25.84
CA VAL A 180 -1.60 -7.56 -24.86
C VAL A 180 -1.04 -6.24 -24.35
N VAL A 181 -0.94 -6.10 -23.03
CA VAL A 181 -0.31 -4.96 -22.35
C VAL A 181 0.71 -5.49 -21.36
N VAL A 182 1.64 -4.64 -20.94
CA VAL A 182 2.63 -4.95 -19.90
C VAL A 182 2.45 -3.95 -18.77
N PRO A 183 2.09 -4.40 -17.56
CA PRO A 183 2.06 -3.58 -16.34
C PRO A 183 3.43 -2.97 -16.02
N CYS A 184 3.57 -1.64 -16.09
CA CYS A 184 4.82 -0.96 -15.75
C CYS A 184 4.64 -0.08 -14.52
N SER A 185 5.47 -0.28 -13.50
CA SER A 185 5.50 0.57 -12.31
C SER A 185 5.86 2.02 -12.66
N ALA A 186 5.38 2.97 -11.87
CA ALA A 186 5.77 4.38 -12.00
C ALA A 186 7.29 4.61 -11.83
N GLU A 187 7.98 3.73 -11.09
CA GLU A 187 9.44 3.72 -10.95
C GLU A 187 10.19 3.54 -12.27
N THR A 188 9.51 3.07 -13.33
CA THR A 188 10.14 2.87 -14.64
C THR A 188 10.44 4.19 -15.37
N TYR A 189 9.77 5.29 -15.03
CA TYR A 189 9.89 6.57 -15.72
C TYR A 189 9.98 7.80 -14.79
N GLN A 190 9.79 7.63 -13.48
CA GLN A 190 9.99 8.70 -12.51
C GLN A 190 11.48 8.83 -12.18
N ASN A 191 11.98 10.06 -12.14
CA ASN A 191 13.36 10.38 -11.74
C ASN A 191 13.38 11.08 -10.38
N ALA A 192 14.57 11.45 -9.88
CA ALA A 192 14.72 12.16 -8.61
C ALA A 192 14.06 13.56 -8.59
N SER A 193 13.63 14.08 -9.75
CA SER A 193 12.91 15.34 -9.84
C SER A 193 11.41 15.11 -9.67
N THR A 194 10.76 15.97 -8.88
CA THR A 194 9.31 15.91 -8.69
C THR A 194 8.52 16.54 -9.85
N LEU A 195 9.18 16.93 -10.95
CA LEU A 195 8.55 17.63 -12.07
C LEU A 195 8.25 16.68 -13.24
N PRO A 196 6.98 16.57 -13.68
CA PRO A 196 6.58 15.69 -14.79
C PRO A 196 7.37 15.91 -16.09
N SER A 197 7.66 17.16 -16.46
CA SER A 197 8.39 17.52 -17.69
C SER A 197 9.80 16.94 -17.77
N GLN A 198 10.37 16.55 -16.63
CA GLN A 198 11.72 15.99 -16.54
C GLN A 198 11.74 14.46 -16.63
N ALA A 199 10.59 13.79 -16.59
CA ALA A 199 10.49 12.34 -16.56
C ALA A 199 10.99 11.65 -17.83
N SER A 200 11.73 10.56 -17.66
CA SER A 200 12.26 9.71 -18.73
C SER A 200 12.33 8.28 -18.23
N PHE A 201 12.21 7.31 -19.12
CA PHE A 201 12.48 5.92 -18.75
C PHE A 201 13.88 5.77 -18.16
N ARG A 202 14.01 4.85 -17.19
CA ARG A 202 15.32 4.57 -16.59
C ARG A 202 16.31 4.13 -17.66
N SER A 203 17.56 4.55 -17.51
CA SER A 203 18.61 4.29 -18.48
C SER A 203 18.88 2.79 -18.71
N ASP A 204 18.74 1.97 -17.67
CA ASP A 204 18.88 0.51 -17.75
C ASP A 204 17.76 -0.16 -18.56
N LEU A 205 16.60 0.50 -18.70
CA LEU A 205 15.44 0.00 -19.42
C LEU A 205 15.32 0.53 -20.85
N ASN A 206 16.16 1.49 -21.28
CA ASN A 206 15.98 2.20 -22.55
C ASN A 206 15.80 1.26 -23.75
N GLY A 207 16.65 0.24 -23.90
CA GLY A 207 16.53 -0.74 -24.99
C GLY A 207 15.24 -1.53 -24.93
N THR A 208 14.98 -2.15 -23.77
CA THR A 208 13.78 -2.95 -23.51
C THR A 208 12.48 -2.15 -23.69
N MET A 209 12.47 -0.88 -23.27
CA MET A 209 11.30 0.00 -23.41
C MET A 209 11.07 0.39 -24.87
N VAL A 210 12.11 0.64 -25.66
CA VAL A 210 11.93 0.88 -27.11
C VAL A 210 11.33 -0.34 -27.79
N GLU A 211 11.79 -1.54 -27.46
CA GLU A 211 11.23 -2.80 -27.97
C GLU A 211 9.76 -2.97 -27.55
N LEU A 212 9.46 -2.77 -26.26
CA LEU A 212 8.11 -2.88 -25.72
C LEU A 212 7.15 -1.86 -26.36
N LEU A 213 7.54 -0.59 -26.42
CA LEU A 213 6.71 0.47 -27.00
C LEU A 213 6.46 0.24 -28.49
N SER A 214 7.47 -0.23 -29.23
CA SER A 214 7.32 -0.63 -30.62
C SER A 214 6.33 -1.80 -30.77
N PHE A 215 6.44 -2.81 -29.91
CA PHE A 215 5.49 -3.93 -29.86
C PHE A 215 4.05 -3.46 -29.59
N LEU A 216 3.85 -2.60 -28.58
CA LEU A 216 2.54 -2.06 -28.22
C LEU A 216 1.94 -1.26 -29.37
N ALA A 217 2.72 -0.34 -29.97
CA ALA A 217 2.29 0.48 -31.10
C ALA A 217 1.90 -0.37 -32.32
N ASN A 218 2.72 -1.37 -32.68
CA ASN A 218 2.46 -2.27 -33.81
C ASN A 218 1.18 -3.10 -33.64
N ASN A 219 0.73 -3.31 -32.40
CA ASN A 219 -0.47 -4.09 -32.10
C ASN A 219 -1.67 -3.22 -31.69
N SER A 220 -1.54 -1.89 -31.76
CA SER A 220 -2.52 -0.91 -31.28
C SER A 220 -2.93 -1.19 -29.83
N SER A 221 -1.94 -1.45 -28.97
CA SER A 221 -2.13 -1.72 -27.55
C SER A 221 -1.68 -0.50 -26.74
N PRO A 222 -2.44 -0.12 -25.70
CA PRO A 222 -2.07 0.99 -24.83
C PRO A 222 -0.93 0.64 -23.89
N PHE A 223 -0.27 1.66 -23.33
CA PHE A 223 0.65 1.51 -22.22
C PHE A 223 -0.14 1.33 -20.92
N MET A 224 0.18 0.29 -20.12
CA MET A 224 -0.43 0.07 -18.81
C MET A 224 0.54 0.50 -17.72
N VAL A 225 0.13 1.47 -16.90
CA VAL A 225 0.90 1.99 -15.78
C VAL A 225 0.29 1.57 -14.45
N GLU A 226 1.13 1.06 -13.54
CA GLU A 226 0.76 0.77 -12.16
C GLU A 226 1.19 1.96 -11.29
N LEU A 227 0.21 2.69 -10.76
CA LEU A 227 0.47 3.84 -9.90
C LEU A 227 0.40 3.42 -8.43
N ASN A 228 1.43 3.77 -7.65
CA ASN A 228 1.44 3.60 -6.20
C ASN A 228 1.60 4.95 -5.48
N PRO A 229 0.51 5.73 -5.34
CA PRO A 229 0.53 7.04 -4.68
C PRO A 229 0.98 6.97 -3.22
N PHE A 230 0.63 5.90 -2.51
CA PHE A 230 1.02 5.71 -1.11
C PHE A 230 2.53 5.54 -0.99
N LEU A 231 3.14 4.67 -1.79
CA LEU A 231 4.59 4.50 -1.79
C LEU A 231 5.32 5.79 -2.16
N SER A 232 4.84 6.50 -3.18
CA SER A 232 5.37 7.82 -3.55
C SER A 232 5.27 8.82 -2.40
N PHE A 233 4.17 8.82 -1.64
CA PHE A 233 3.99 9.68 -0.47
C PHE A 233 4.99 9.32 0.65
N GLN A 234 5.20 8.03 0.93
CA GLN A 234 6.17 7.58 1.94
C GLN A 234 7.61 7.98 1.57
N GLN A 235 7.95 7.93 0.28
CA GLN A 235 9.28 8.28 -0.23
C GLN A 235 9.49 9.80 -0.33
N ASN A 236 8.44 10.57 -0.60
CA ASN A 236 8.52 12.03 -0.81
C ASN A 236 7.93 12.84 0.34
N LYS A 237 8.74 13.07 1.39
CA LYS A 237 8.34 13.84 2.58
C LYS A 237 8.09 15.34 2.34
N ASN A 238 8.44 15.85 1.16
CA ASN A 238 8.29 17.27 0.81
C ASN A 238 6.89 17.63 0.26
N LEU A 239 6.07 16.64 -0.09
CA LEU A 239 4.74 16.85 -0.65
C LEU A 239 3.66 16.58 0.42
N SER A 240 2.65 17.46 0.48
CA SER A 240 1.52 17.30 1.41
C SER A 240 0.71 16.05 1.06
N LEU A 241 0.14 15.41 2.09
CA LEU A 241 -0.86 14.35 1.92
C LEU A 241 -2.03 14.83 1.04
N ASP A 242 -2.43 16.09 1.15
CA ASP A 242 -3.52 16.71 0.39
C ASP A 242 -3.35 16.56 -1.13
N TYR A 243 -2.10 16.60 -1.60
CA TYR A 243 -1.72 16.43 -3.01
C TYR A 243 -2.06 15.03 -3.54
N TYR A 244 -1.98 14.02 -2.67
CA TYR A 244 -2.31 12.65 -3.01
C TYR A 244 -3.79 12.36 -2.84
N LEU A 245 -4.47 13.05 -1.92
CA LEU A 245 -5.89 12.84 -1.61
C LEU A 245 -6.85 13.66 -2.48
N PHE A 246 -6.36 14.32 -3.55
CA PHE A 246 -7.14 15.20 -4.42
C PHE A 246 -7.82 16.36 -3.67
N GLN A 247 -7.20 16.83 -2.58
CA GLN A 247 -7.68 17.96 -1.80
C GLN A 247 -7.17 19.29 -2.38
N LEU A 248 -7.77 20.39 -1.96
CA LEU A 248 -7.41 21.72 -2.45
C LEU A 248 -5.98 22.08 -2.01
N MET A 249 -5.10 22.29 -2.98
CA MET A 249 -3.72 22.70 -2.73
C MET A 249 -3.59 24.22 -2.64
N THR A 250 -2.90 24.71 -1.61
CA THR A 250 -2.50 26.14 -1.53
C THR A 250 -1.40 26.48 -2.53
N HIS A 251 -0.49 25.53 -2.77
CA HIS A 251 0.64 25.65 -3.69
C HIS A 251 0.71 24.42 -4.59
N PRO A 252 0.00 24.42 -5.72
CA PRO A 252 0.09 23.36 -6.72
C PRO A 252 1.53 23.20 -7.23
N VAL A 253 1.91 21.98 -7.60
CA VAL A 253 3.21 21.73 -8.23
C VAL A 253 3.21 22.43 -9.61
N LYS A 254 4.10 23.40 -9.79
CA LYS A 254 4.25 24.14 -11.04
C LYS A 254 5.37 23.54 -11.87
N ASP A 255 5.07 23.27 -13.13
CA ASP A 255 6.00 22.70 -14.09
C ASP A 255 5.88 23.45 -15.42
N GLY A 256 6.69 24.50 -15.56
CA GLY A 256 6.54 25.48 -16.63
C GLY A 256 5.16 26.15 -16.59
N GLN A 257 4.34 25.94 -17.62
CA GLN A 257 2.97 26.46 -17.71
C GLN A 257 1.94 25.54 -17.06
N ASN A 258 2.31 24.28 -16.79
CA ASN A 258 1.40 23.30 -16.22
C ASN A 258 1.34 23.44 -14.70
N LYS A 259 0.16 23.19 -14.16
CA LYS A 259 -0.10 23.17 -12.72
C LYS A 259 -0.74 21.85 -12.39
N TYR A 260 -0.19 21.17 -11.40
CA TYR A 260 -0.69 19.91 -10.91
C TYR A 260 -1.20 20.08 -9.49
N ASP A 261 -2.52 19.93 -9.33
CA ASP A 261 -3.19 19.97 -8.03
C ASP A 261 -3.21 18.61 -7.35
N ASN A 262 -2.89 17.53 -8.09
CA ASN A 262 -2.85 16.17 -7.57
C ASN A 262 -1.71 15.33 -8.18
N TYR A 263 -1.27 14.31 -7.44
CA TYR A 263 -0.22 13.38 -7.88
C TYR A 263 -0.61 12.54 -9.09
N PHE A 264 -1.88 12.15 -9.20
CA PHE A 264 -2.36 11.25 -10.25
C PHE A 264 -2.14 11.86 -11.65
N ASP A 265 -2.54 13.12 -11.84
CA ASP A 265 -2.31 13.85 -13.09
C ASP A 265 -0.83 14.06 -13.38
N ALA A 266 -0.05 14.43 -12.35
CA ALA A 266 1.39 14.65 -12.50
C ALA A 266 2.13 13.37 -12.90
N SER A 267 1.76 12.24 -12.31
CA SER A 267 2.40 10.95 -12.62
C SER A 267 2.04 10.46 -14.03
N ILE A 268 0.80 10.67 -14.48
CA ILE A 268 0.40 10.36 -15.86
C ILE A 268 1.15 11.28 -16.83
N ASP A 269 1.25 12.57 -16.57
CA ASP A 269 1.95 13.49 -17.46
C ASP A 269 3.47 13.27 -17.46
N ALA A 270 4.04 12.77 -16.35
CA ALA A 270 5.40 12.28 -16.32
C ALA A 270 5.60 11.10 -17.29
N LEU A 271 4.66 10.15 -17.32
CA LEU A 271 4.66 9.08 -18.30
C LEU A 271 4.51 9.62 -19.73
N VAL A 272 3.61 10.58 -19.96
CA VAL A 272 3.45 11.22 -21.28
C VAL A 272 4.75 11.87 -21.76
N CYS A 273 5.47 12.55 -20.88
CA CYS A 273 6.79 13.11 -21.20
C CYS A 273 7.82 12.02 -21.53
N ALA A 274 7.88 10.94 -20.75
CA ALA A 274 8.78 9.82 -21.03
C ALA A 274 8.46 9.13 -22.36
N LEU A 275 7.19 8.89 -22.65
CA LEU A 275 6.71 8.34 -23.93
C LEU A 275 7.05 9.26 -25.10
N THR A 276 6.85 10.57 -24.94
CA THR A 276 7.16 11.57 -25.98
C THR A 276 8.64 11.55 -26.33
N ARG A 277 9.52 11.49 -25.34
CA ARG A 277 10.98 11.39 -25.54
C ARG A 277 11.39 10.10 -26.23
N ALA A 278 10.67 9.00 -25.97
CA ALA A 278 10.86 7.73 -26.67
C ALA A 278 10.22 7.68 -28.07
N GLY A 279 9.51 8.73 -28.51
CA GLY A 279 8.85 8.80 -29.82
C GLY A 279 7.42 8.26 -29.87
N PHE A 280 6.80 7.99 -28.71
CA PHE A 280 5.46 7.40 -28.57
C PHE A 280 4.48 8.33 -27.83
N GLY A 281 4.61 9.65 -28.02
CA GLY A 281 3.85 10.67 -27.28
C GLY A 281 2.33 10.61 -27.43
N ASP A 282 1.81 9.96 -28.49
CA ASP A 282 0.37 9.77 -28.74
C ASP A 282 -0.17 8.43 -28.21
N MET A 283 0.67 7.60 -27.58
CA MET A 283 0.25 6.28 -27.10
C MET A 283 -0.81 6.41 -26.00
N ASP A 284 -1.88 5.63 -26.14
CA ASP A 284 -2.97 5.54 -25.16
C ASP A 284 -2.49 4.95 -23.83
N ILE A 285 -3.12 5.37 -22.73
CA ILE A 285 -2.73 4.98 -21.36
C ILE A 285 -3.88 4.28 -20.65
N ILE A 286 -3.57 3.21 -19.92
CA ILE A 286 -4.41 2.55 -18.93
C ILE A 286 -3.71 2.64 -17.58
N VAL A 287 -4.47 3.01 -16.54
CA VAL A 287 -4.01 2.88 -15.16
C VAL A 287 -4.41 1.50 -14.64
N GLY A 288 -3.42 0.62 -14.44
CA GLY A 288 -3.59 -0.76 -14.00
C GLY A 288 -3.81 -0.92 -12.49
N ARG A 289 -3.38 0.06 -11.70
CA ARG A 289 -3.45 0.11 -10.24
C ARG A 289 -3.50 1.55 -9.79
N ALA A 290 -4.44 1.85 -8.92
CA ALA A 290 -4.47 3.06 -8.11
C ALA A 290 -5.29 2.75 -6.84
N GLY A 291 -4.69 2.98 -5.68
CA GLY A 291 -5.28 2.60 -4.39
C GLY A 291 -4.52 3.21 -3.23
N TRP A 292 -5.08 3.04 -2.03
CA TRP A 292 -4.48 3.49 -0.78
C TRP A 292 -4.73 2.44 0.31
N PRO A 293 -3.69 2.01 1.05
CA PRO A 293 -3.82 0.96 2.05
C PRO A 293 -4.54 1.47 3.30
N THR A 294 -5.17 0.58 4.05
CA THR A 294 -5.93 0.94 5.26
C THR A 294 -5.25 0.55 6.57
N ASP A 295 -4.12 -0.15 6.51
CA ASP A 295 -3.40 -0.63 7.68
C ASP A 295 -1.94 -0.95 7.33
N GLY A 296 -1.13 -1.31 8.31
CA GLY A 296 0.24 -1.78 8.15
C GLY A 296 1.30 -0.70 7.93
N ALA A 297 0.93 0.58 8.01
CA ALA A 297 1.85 1.71 7.92
C ALA A 297 1.21 3.02 8.43
N VAL A 298 2.05 4.02 8.76
CA VAL A 298 1.59 5.37 9.10
C VAL A 298 0.84 5.99 7.91
N ASN A 299 -0.31 6.63 8.18
CA ASN A 299 -1.26 7.17 7.19
C ASN A 299 -1.96 6.12 6.31
N ALA A 300 -1.75 4.83 6.55
CA ALA A 300 -2.59 3.77 6.00
C ALA A 300 -3.74 3.53 6.98
N THR A 301 -4.85 4.23 6.79
CA THR A 301 -6.07 4.08 7.63
C THR A 301 -7.31 4.04 6.75
N PRO A 302 -8.43 3.43 7.20
CA PRO A 302 -9.66 3.41 6.41
C PRO A 302 -10.16 4.82 6.05
N ALA A 303 -9.98 5.81 6.92
CA ALA A 303 -10.41 7.19 6.68
C ALA A 303 -9.61 7.89 5.57
N VAL A 304 -8.29 7.69 5.56
CA VAL A 304 -7.42 8.25 4.52
C VAL A 304 -7.67 7.54 3.19
N ALA A 305 -7.79 6.21 3.21
CA ALA A 305 -8.12 5.44 2.02
C ALA A 305 -9.47 5.83 1.42
N GLN A 306 -10.50 6.03 2.25
CA GLN A 306 -11.80 6.54 1.81
C GLN A 306 -11.66 7.89 1.10
N SER A 307 -10.86 8.80 1.66
CA SER A 307 -10.64 10.13 1.09
C SER A 307 -9.96 10.04 -0.27
N PHE A 308 -8.88 9.25 -0.38
CA PHE A 308 -8.19 8.98 -1.63
C PHE A 308 -9.12 8.40 -2.70
N MET A 309 -9.83 7.32 -2.36
CA MET A 309 -10.69 6.61 -3.31
C MET A 309 -11.87 7.46 -3.78
N THR A 310 -12.45 8.26 -2.88
CA THR A 310 -13.49 9.24 -3.23
C THR A 310 -12.93 10.33 -4.16
N GLY A 311 -11.74 10.86 -3.85
CA GLY A 311 -11.06 11.85 -4.69
C GLY A 311 -10.76 11.32 -6.10
N LEU A 312 -10.23 10.10 -6.19
CA LEU A 312 -9.89 9.43 -7.45
C LEU A 312 -11.13 9.19 -8.32
N VAL A 313 -12.19 8.60 -7.77
CA VAL A 313 -13.41 8.33 -8.54
C VAL A 313 -14.05 9.63 -9.01
N ASN A 314 -14.16 10.64 -8.13
CA ASN A 314 -14.69 11.95 -8.50
C ASN A 314 -13.84 12.65 -9.58
N HIS A 315 -12.51 12.46 -9.56
CA HIS A 315 -11.63 12.97 -10.59
C HIS A 315 -11.89 12.28 -11.94
N LEU A 316 -11.98 10.95 -11.95
CA LEU A 316 -12.25 10.17 -13.17
C LEU A 316 -13.63 10.50 -13.77
N ASP A 317 -14.64 10.74 -12.94
CA ASP A 317 -15.99 11.11 -13.38
C ASP A 317 -16.04 12.47 -14.12
N LYS A 318 -15.14 13.39 -13.81
CA LYS A 318 -15.04 14.69 -14.50
C LYS A 318 -14.58 14.55 -15.96
N LYS A 319 -13.88 13.47 -16.30
CA LYS A 319 -13.30 13.21 -17.64
C LYS A 319 -12.45 14.39 -18.15
N SER A 320 -11.79 15.12 -17.26
CA SER A 320 -11.00 16.31 -17.60
C SER A 320 -9.67 15.97 -18.30
N GLY A 321 -9.22 14.72 -18.19
CA GLY A 321 -7.84 14.36 -18.56
C GLY A 321 -6.84 15.05 -17.63
N THR A 322 -5.59 15.13 -18.10
CA THR A 322 -4.46 15.74 -17.39
C THR A 322 -4.09 17.09 -18.02
N PRO A 323 -3.24 17.91 -17.37
CA PRO A 323 -2.73 19.16 -17.94
C PRO A 323 -2.10 19.03 -19.35
N LEU A 324 -1.29 18.00 -19.62
CA LEU A 324 -0.69 17.76 -20.95
C LEU A 324 -1.65 17.08 -21.93
N ARG A 325 -2.64 16.32 -21.44
CA ARG A 325 -3.65 15.65 -22.26
C ARG A 325 -5.07 16.06 -21.84
N PRO A 326 -5.44 17.34 -22.04
CA PRO A 326 -6.74 17.84 -21.61
C PRO A 326 -7.86 17.15 -22.40
N LYS A 327 -8.93 16.79 -21.69
CA LYS A 327 -10.10 16.05 -22.22
C LYS A 327 -9.79 14.65 -22.76
N MET A 328 -8.61 14.11 -22.45
CA MET A 328 -8.19 12.76 -22.80
C MET A 328 -7.79 12.00 -21.52
N PRO A 329 -8.77 11.56 -20.69
CA PRO A 329 -8.46 10.73 -19.52
C PRO A 329 -7.90 9.37 -19.94
N PRO A 330 -7.23 8.64 -19.02
CA PRO A 330 -6.85 7.26 -19.25
C PRO A 330 -8.04 6.43 -19.76
N ILE A 331 -7.79 5.52 -20.70
CA ILE A 331 -8.85 4.69 -21.31
C ILE A 331 -9.63 3.95 -20.22
N LYS A 332 -8.89 3.42 -19.24
CA LYS A 332 -9.38 2.65 -18.11
C LYS A 332 -8.52 2.90 -16.89
N THR A 333 -9.14 2.81 -15.71
CA THR A 333 -8.47 2.82 -14.42
C THR A 333 -8.97 1.65 -13.60
N TYR A 334 -8.07 0.82 -13.08
CA TYR A 334 -8.41 -0.23 -12.11
C TYR A 334 -8.05 0.22 -10.70
N LEU A 335 -9.06 0.25 -9.84
CA LEU A 335 -8.93 0.45 -8.42
C LEU A 335 -8.24 -0.76 -7.79
N PHE A 336 -7.30 -0.50 -6.90
CA PHE A 336 -6.52 -1.54 -6.25
C PHE A 336 -6.73 -1.51 -4.73
N SER A 337 -7.22 -2.58 -4.11
CA SER A 337 -7.71 -3.86 -4.67
C SER A 337 -9.12 -4.18 -4.17
N LEU A 338 -9.72 -5.27 -4.64
CA LEU A 338 -11.04 -5.71 -4.20
C LEU A 338 -11.02 -6.17 -2.73
N LEU A 339 -10.12 -7.09 -2.40
CA LEU A 339 -10.01 -7.75 -1.10
C LEU A 339 -8.62 -7.51 -0.51
N ASP A 340 -8.51 -7.54 0.82
CA ASP A 340 -7.23 -7.68 1.50
C ASP A 340 -6.61 -9.06 1.22
N GLU A 341 -5.28 -9.10 1.16
CA GLU A 341 -4.51 -10.25 0.70
C GLU A 341 -3.40 -10.56 1.71
N ASP A 342 -3.74 -11.35 2.75
CA ASP A 342 -2.88 -11.66 3.89
C ASP A 342 -1.65 -12.53 3.56
N GLN A 343 -1.62 -13.10 2.36
CA GLN A 343 -0.46 -13.83 1.81
C GLN A 343 0.29 -13.02 0.75
N CYS A 344 -0.08 -11.75 0.51
CA CYS A 344 0.66 -10.87 -0.38
C CYS A 344 2.08 -10.63 0.18
N SER A 345 3.06 -10.47 -0.73
CA SER A 345 4.45 -10.20 -0.36
C SER A 345 4.56 -8.84 0.33
N THR A 346 5.24 -8.81 1.47
CA THR A 346 5.49 -7.58 2.24
C THR A 346 6.81 -6.91 1.85
N ALA A 347 7.44 -7.31 0.74
CA ALA A 347 8.76 -6.80 0.34
C ALA A 347 8.78 -5.28 0.13
N SER A 348 7.66 -4.71 -0.33
CA SER A 348 7.47 -3.26 -0.51
C SER A 348 6.85 -2.56 0.71
N GLY A 349 6.68 -3.28 1.83
CA GLY A 349 6.09 -2.81 3.07
C GLY A 349 4.88 -3.66 3.52
N GLY A 350 4.59 -3.66 4.82
CA GLY A 350 3.48 -4.43 5.37
C GLY A 350 2.09 -3.97 4.91
N CYS A 351 1.97 -2.72 4.44
CA CYS A 351 0.73 -2.16 3.91
C CYS A 351 0.22 -2.86 2.63
N GLU A 352 1.05 -3.61 1.91
CA GLU A 352 0.67 -4.32 0.68
C GLU A 352 -0.46 -5.33 0.89
N ARG A 353 -0.61 -5.85 2.11
CA ARG A 353 -1.69 -6.78 2.48
C ARG A 353 -3.05 -6.09 2.72
N HIS A 354 -3.09 -4.76 2.77
CA HIS A 354 -4.22 -3.96 3.29
C HIS A 354 -4.83 -2.99 2.27
N TYR A 355 -4.67 -3.25 0.98
CA TYR A 355 -5.21 -2.42 -0.11
C TYR A 355 -6.67 -2.69 -0.45
N GLY A 356 -7.28 -3.72 0.13
CA GLY A 356 -8.66 -4.09 -0.15
C GLY A 356 -9.64 -2.97 0.18
N ILE A 357 -10.58 -2.74 -0.73
CA ILE A 357 -11.82 -1.99 -0.44
C ILE A 357 -12.67 -2.78 0.56
N PHE A 358 -12.61 -4.10 0.47
CA PHE A 358 -13.19 -5.05 1.40
C PHE A 358 -12.08 -5.77 2.17
N THR A 359 -12.39 -6.22 3.38
CA THR A 359 -11.58 -7.19 4.13
C THR A 359 -11.48 -8.52 3.38
N PHE A 360 -10.60 -9.42 3.80
CA PHE A 360 -10.43 -10.75 3.18
C PHE A 360 -11.75 -11.55 3.10
N ASP A 361 -12.65 -11.35 4.07
CA ASP A 361 -13.98 -11.96 4.17
C ASP A 361 -15.10 -11.12 3.51
N GLY A 362 -14.74 -10.11 2.72
CA GLY A 362 -15.69 -9.37 1.88
C GLY A 362 -16.54 -8.35 2.63
N GLN A 363 -16.11 -7.85 3.80
CA GLN A 363 -16.78 -6.75 4.49
C GLN A 363 -16.20 -5.40 4.07
N ALA A 364 -17.05 -4.44 3.72
CA ALA A 364 -16.60 -3.12 3.28
C ALA A 364 -15.87 -2.38 4.41
N LYS A 365 -14.66 -1.89 4.13
CA LYS A 365 -13.81 -1.21 5.13
C LYS A 365 -14.12 0.27 5.28
N TYR A 366 -14.71 0.88 4.25
CA TYR A 366 -15.06 2.29 4.21
C TYR A 366 -16.14 2.58 3.15
N HIS A 367 -16.71 3.79 3.18
CA HIS A 367 -17.79 4.19 2.29
C HIS A 367 -17.24 4.88 1.04
N VAL A 368 -17.37 4.24 -0.13
CA VAL A 368 -16.94 4.84 -1.40
C VAL A 368 -17.88 4.43 -2.55
N ASN A 369 -18.10 5.34 -3.49
CA ASN A 369 -18.74 5.03 -4.77
C ASN A 369 -17.67 4.54 -5.76
N ILE A 370 -17.73 3.27 -6.17
CA ILE A 370 -16.84 2.65 -7.17
C ILE A 370 -17.55 2.39 -8.50
N GLY A 371 -18.70 3.05 -8.72
CA GLY A 371 -19.52 2.90 -9.92
C GLY A 371 -20.96 2.46 -9.64
N GLN A 372 -21.29 2.09 -8.40
CA GLN A 372 -22.65 1.73 -7.97
C GLN A 372 -23.59 2.91 -7.72
N GLY A 373 -23.06 4.14 -7.80
CA GLY A 373 -23.76 5.36 -7.44
C GLY A 373 -23.72 5.62 -5.93
N PRO A 374 -24.67 6.41 -5.38
CA PRO A 374 -24.65 6.85 -3.98
C PRO A 374 -25.00 5.74 -2.96
N LYS A 375 -25.07 4.48 -3.40
CA LYS A 375 -25.46 3.35 -2.56
C LYS A 375 -24.27 2.86 -1.74
N ALA A 376 -24.53 2.45 -0.50
CA ALA A 376 -23.56 1.76 0.32
C ALA A 376 -23.11 0.45 -0.36
N LEU A 377 -21.83 0.11 -0.19
CA LEU A 377 -21.27 -1.13 -0.68
C LEU A 377 -21.99 -2.32 -0.03
N LYS A 378 -22.16 -3.38 -0.81
CA LYS A 378 -22.72 -4.66 -0.40
C LYS A 378 -21.58 -5.61 -0.03
N ASN A 379 -21.66 -6.15 1.18
CA ASN A 379 -20.72 -7.13 1.69
C ASN A 379 -21.00 -8.51 1.10
N ALA A 380 -20.00 -9.39 1.19
CA ALA A 380 -20.17 -10.80 0.87
C ALA A 380 -21.24 -11.44 1.75
N LEU A 381 -21.96 -12.42 1.18
CA LEU A 381 -23.01 -13.18 1.85
C LEU A 381 -22.53 -14.60 2.11
N ASP A 382 -23.07 -15.23 3.15
CA ASP A 382 -22.86 -16.64 3.48
C ASP A 382 -21.38 -17.02 3.66
N VAL A 383 -20.61 -16.12 4.30
CA VAL A 383 -19.21 -16.39 4.67
C VAL A 383 -19.17 -17.42 5.78
N GLU A 384 -18.42 -18.50 5.56
CA GLU A 384 -18.15 -19.52 6.57
C GLU A 384 -16.97 -19.09 7.44
N TYR A 385 -17.19 -19.01 8.75
CA TYR A 385 -16.16 -18.63 9.71
C TYR A 385 -15.68 -19.82 10.52
N LEU A 386 -14.38 -19.84 10.83
CA LEU A 386 -13.81 -20.76 11.80
C LEU A 386 -14.45 -20.57 13.19
N PRO A 387 -14.44 -21.60 14.06
CA PRO A 387 -14.94 -21.49 15.42
C PRO A 387 -14.33 -20.32 16.19
N SER A 388 -15.08 -19.73 17.11
CA SER A 388 -14.60 -18.67 18.01
C SER A 388 -13.60 -19.20 19.04
N LYS A 389 -12.35 -19.43 18.60
CA LYS A 389 -11.22 -19.91 19.40
C LYS A 389 -9.99 -19.06 19.11
N TRP A 390 -9.19 -18.82 20.14
CA TRP A 390 -7.98 -18.00 20.04
C TRP A 390 -6.78 -18.66 20.69
N CYS A 391 -5.61 -18.48 20.08
CA CYS A 391 -4.33 -18.90 20.64
C CYS A 391 -3.61 -17.69 21.25
N VAL A 392 -3.57 -17.59 22.58
CA VAL A 392 -3.01 -16.43 23.28
C VAL A 392 -1.95 -16.84 24.29
N VAL A 393 -1.04 -15.92 24.63
CA VAL A 393 -0.02 -16.16 25.64
C VAL A 393 -0.67 -16.45 27.01
N ASP A 394 -0.15 -17.45 27.72
CA ASP A 394 -0.53 -17.71 29.11
C ASP A 394 0.31 -16.86 30.06
N ASN A 395 -0.30 -15.82 30.62
CA ASN A 395 0.35 -14.91 31.58
C ASN A 395 0.78 -15.57 32.89
N ASN A 396 0.38 -16.81 33.16
CA ASN A 396 0.79 -17.55 34.36
C ASN A 396 2.08 -18.37 34.15
N LYS A 397 2.61 -18.40 32.93
CA LYS A 397 3.86 -19.09 32.60
C LYS A 397 5.05 -18.17 32.78
N ASP A 398 6.23 -18.76 32.91
CA ASP A 398 7.47 -18.02 32.92
C ASP A 398 7.78 -17.50 31.50
N LEU A 399 7.58 -16.19 31.31
CA LEU A 399 7.78 -15.48 30.05
C LEU A 399 9.22 -14.93 29.91
N SER A 400 10.09 -15.17 30.90
CA SER A 400 11.51 -14.82 30.84
C SER A 400 12.33 -15.76 29.94
N ASN A 401 11.68 -16.82 29.42
CA ASN A 401 12.32 -17.79 28.56
C ASN A 401 12.71 -17.17 27.21
N SER A 402 14.01 -17.22 26.90
CA SER A 402 14.62 -16.78 25.63
C SER A 402 13.93 -17.32 24.35
N SER A 403 13.13 -18.38 24.45
CA SER A 403 12.40 -18.96 23.31
C SER A 403 11.23 -18.11 22.81
N ILE A 404 10.61 -17.25 23.63
CA ILE A 404 9.38 -16.51 23.23
C ILE A 404 9.64 -15.58 22.04
N SER A 405 10.79 -14.91 22.02
CA SER A 405 11.18 -14.00 20.93
C SER A 405 11.39 -14.75 19.62
N SER A 406 11.98 -15.95 19.69
CA SER A 406 12.16 -16.82 18.50
C SER A 406 10.83 -17.37 17.98
N SER A 407 9.93 -17.79 18.88
CA SER A 407 8.57 -18.23 18.53
C SER A 407 7.75 -17.09 17.93
N PHE A 408 7.86 -15.88 18.48
CA PHE A 408 7.21 -14.69 17.92
C PHE A 408 7.69 -14.41 16.50
N ALA A 409 9.01 -14.43 16.27
CA ALA A 409 9.57 -14.22 14.95
C ALA A 409 9.11 -15.29 13.93
N ALA A 410 9.05 -16.55 14.35
CA ALA A 410 8.56 -17.66 13.52
C ALA A 410 7.05 -17.54 13.20
N ALA A 411 6.24 -17.15 14.18
CA ALA A 411 4.81 -16.91 13.98
C ALA A 411 4.57 -15.78 12.98
N CYS A 412 5.36 -14.69 13.06
CA CYS A 412 5.26 -13.58 12.13
C CYS A 412 5.83 -13.88 10.74
N SER A 413 6.83 -14.75 10.61
CA SER A 413 7.36 -15.13 9.29
C SER A 413 6.41 -16.04 8.52
N SER A 414 5.56 -16.78 9.23
CA SER A 414 4.60 -17.74 8.66
C SER A 414 3.15 -17.30 8.85
N GLY A 415 2.92 -16.05 9.24
CA GLY A 415 1.61 -15.45 9.46
C GLY A 415 1.59 -13.99 9.04
N ASP A 416 0.57 -13.26 9.47
CA ASP A 416 0.40 -11.85 9.17
C ASP A 416 0.48 -10.97 10.42
N CYS A 417 1.70 -10.50 10.70
CA CYS A 417 1.97 -9.53 11.75
C CYS A 417 2.00 -8.08 11.24
N THR A 418 1.57 -7.80 10.01
CA THR A 418 1.73 -6.45 9.43
C THR A 418 0.93 -5.38 10.17
N ALA A 419 -0.19 -5.72 10.81
CA ALA A 419 -0.95 -4.79 11.66
C ALA A 419 -0.19 -4.35 12.94
N LEU A 420 0.86 -5.08 13.34
CA LEU A 420 1.73 -4.72 14.47
C LEU A 420 2.79 -3.67 14.10
N LEU A 421 3.00 -3.42 12.81
CA LEU A 421 4.01 -2.47 12.35
C LEU A 421 3.65 -1.04 12.76
N PRO A 422 4.64 -0.12 12.85
CA PRO A 422 4.38 1.27 13.19
C PRO A 422 3.30 1.92 12.32
N GLY A 423 2.29 2.50 12.96
CA GLY A 423 1.12 3.10 12.30
C GLY A 423 0.01 2.12 11.93
N GLY A 424 0.22 0.81 12.13
CA GLY A 424 -0.81 -0.20 12.00
C GLY A 424 -1.83 -0.17 13.14
N SER A 425 -3.00 -0.77 12.93
CA SER A 425 -4.13 -0.79 13.86
C SER A 425 -3.82 -1.46 15.20
N CYS A 426 -2.83 -2.36 15.21
CA CYS A 426 -2.42 -3.15 16.36
C CYS A 426 -1.02 -2.78 16.88
N SER A 427 -0.45 -1.64 16.47
CA SER A 427 0.91 -1.25 16.85
C SER A 427 1.07 -0.93 18.36
N GLY A 428 -0.03 -0.69 19.08
CA GLY A 428 -0.05 -0.22 20.47
C GLY A 428 -0.33 -1.30 21.53
N LEU A 429 -0.25 -2.59 21.21
CA LEU A 429 -0.67 -3.67 22.13
C LEU A 429 0.35 -3.98 23.25
N GLY A 430 1.56 -3.45 23.17
CA GLY A 430 2.68 -3.81 24.05
C GLY A 430 3.25 -5.21 23.75
N TRP A 431 4.40 -5.56 24.34
CA TRP A 431 5.13 -6.79 23.99
C TRP A 431 4.29 -8.07 24.08
N LEU A 432 3.65 -8.32 25.22
CA LEU A 432 2.84 -9.54 25.42
C LEU A 432 1.58 -9.56 24.53
N GLY A 433 1.02 -8.39 24.24
CA GLY A 433 -0.08 -8.24 23.30
C GLY A 433 0.35 -8.56 21.87
N ASN A 434 1.53 -8.08 21.44
CA ASN A 434 2.12 -8.38 20.13
C ASN A 434 2.39 -9.88 19.97
N VAL A 435 2.96 -10.53 21.00
CA VAL A 435 3.21 -11.97 20.97
C VAL A 435 1.89 -12.75 20.87
N SER A 436 0.90 -12.39 21.67
CA SER A 436 -0.43 -13.02 21.60
C SER A 436 -1.10 -12.81 20.24
N TYR A 437 -0.96 -11.62 19.65
CA TYR A 437 -1.47 -11.34 18.31
C TYR A 437 -0.80 -12.23 17.27
N ALA A 438 0.53 -12.34 17.28
CA ALA A 438 1.27 -13.15 16.32
C ALA A 438 0.90 -14.63 16.41
N PHE A 439 0.86 -15.19 17.62
CA PHE A 439 0.47 -16.58 17.85
C PHE A 439 -0.96 -16.84 17.41
N ASN A 440 -1.90 -15.94 17.73
CA ASN A 440 -3.26 -16.09 17.28
C ASN A 440 -3.36 -15.98 15.76
N ASN A 441 -2.71 -15.00 15.14
CA ASN A 441 -2.78 -14.79 13.69
C ASN A 441 -2.24 -16.02 12.95
N TYR A 442 -1.09 -16.55 13.36
CA TYR A 442 -0.54 -17.82 12.85
C TYR A 442 -1.54 -18.97 13.01
N TYR A 443 -2.13 -19.13 14.20
CA TYR A 443 -3.13 -20.16 14.49
C TYR A 443 -4.38 -20.05 13.60
N GLN A 444 -4.90 -18.83 13.38
CA GLN A 444 -6.05 -18.61 12.49
C GLN A 444 -5.73 -18.94 11.04
N GLN A 445 -4.53 -18.59 10.55
CA GLN A 445 -4.12 -18.90 9.17
C GLN A 445 -3.87 -20.38 8.91
N HIS A 446 -3.70 -21.19 9.96
CA HIS A 446 -3.47 -22.63 9.88
C HIS A 446 -4.69 -23.42 10.39
N ASP A 447 -5.89 -23.01 9.98
CA ASP A 447 -7.17 -23.71 10.23
C ASP A 447 -7.43 -24.06 11.70
N GLN A 448 -6.87 -23.30 12.64
CA GLN A 448 -6.98 -23.58 14.07
C GLN A 448 -6.51 -25.00 14.46
N SER A 449 -5.51 -25.55 13.76
CA SER A 449 -4.95 -26.86 14.09
C SER A 449 -4.35 -26.91 15.51
N GLU A 450 -4.41 -28.08 16.16
CA GLU A 450 -3.84 -28.23 17.51
C GLU A 450 -2.33 -27.93 17.54
N GLU A 451 -1.61 -28.26 16.46
CA GLU A 451 -0.17 -28.01 16.34
C GLU A 451 0.14 -26.51 16.16
N SER A 452 -0.74 -25.74 15.51
CA SER A 452 -0.53 -24.31 15.28
C SER A 452 -0.77 -23.43 16.53
N CYS A 453 -1.26 -24.03 17.63
CA CYS A 453 -1.27 -23.41 18.95
C CYS A 453 -0.33 -24.13 19.94
N ASN A 454 0.85 -24.53 19.49
CA ASN A 454 1.86 -25.17 20.32
C ASN A 454 3.20 -24.42 20.28
N PHE A 455 3.31 -23.37 21.07
CA PHE A 455 4.55 -22.58 21.22
C PHE A 455 5.30 -23.00 22.49
N SER A 456 5.70 -24.27 22.58
CA SER A 456 6.43 -24.84 23.72
C SER A 456 5.73 -24.65 25.08
N GLY A 457 4.39 -24.70 25.09
CA GLY A 457 3.58 -24.53 26.30
C GLY A 457 3.43 -23.09 26.80
N LEU A 458 3.83 -22.08 26.01
CA LEU A 458 3.69 -20.65 26.32
C LEU A 458 2.28 -20.09 26.06
N VAL A 459 1.38 -20.89 25.50
CA VAL A 459 0.06 -20.47 25.04
C VAL A 459 -1.06 -21.27 25.68
N THR A 460 -2.25 -20.68 25.70
CA THR A 460 -3.49 -21.33 26.09
C THR A 460 -4.57 -21.04 25.05
N SER A 461 -5.34 -22.06 24.70
CA SER A 461 -6.54 -21.91 23.88
C SER A 461 -7.65 -21.24 24.69
N SER A 462 -8.13 -20.09 24.26
CA SER A 462 -9.28 -19.41 24.84
C SER A 462 -10.51 -19.58 23.95
N SER A 463 -11.66 -19.90 24.54
CA SER A 463 -12.98 -19.83 23.90
C SER A 463 -13.75 -18.56 24.29
N ALA A 464 -13.18 -17.70 25.13
CA ALA A 464 -13.78 -16.45 25.53
C ALA A 464 -13.34 -15.32 24.58
N PRO A 465 -14.27 -14.45 24.12
CA PRO A 465 -13.90 -13.25 23.42
C PRO A 465 -13.20 -12.33 24.43
N ARG A 466 -11.86 -12.31 24.39
CA ARG A 466 -11.11 -11.18 24.96
C ARG A 466 -10.65 -10.33 23.79
N PRO A 467 -11.48 -9.41 23.28
CA PRO A 467 -10.93 -8.39 22.41
C PRO A 467 -9.98 -7.54 23.28
N PRO A 468 -8.76 -7.19 22.84
CA PRO A 468 -8.39 -5.80 22.95
C PRO A 468 -9.46 -5.05 22.14
N SER A 469 -10.30 -4.30 22.83
CA SER A 469 -11.45 -3.59 22.27
C SER A 469 -11.04 -2.59 21.20
N THR A 470 -10.81 -3.06 19.96
CA THR A 470 -10.75 -2.24 18.73
C THR A 470 -10.99 -3.05 17.44
N MET A 471 -11.08 -4.39 17.47
CA MET A 471 -11.17 -5.19 16.23
C MET A 471 -12.55 -5.28 15.55
N VAL A 472 -13.55 -4.50 15.97
CA VAL A 472 -14.77 -4.26 15.19
C VAL A 472 -15.18 -2.80 15.34
N ALA A 473 -14.42 -1.87 14.76
CA ALA A 473 -14.87 -0.49 14.55
C ALA A 473 -15.72 -0.41 13.27
N GLY A 474 -16.80 -1.18 13.23
CA GLY A 474 -17.91 -0.92 12.31
C GLY A 474 -18.62 0.35 12.80
N PHE A 475 -18.34 1.48 12.17
CA PHE A 475 -19.09 2.71 12.37
C PHE A 475 -20.55 2.51 11.93
N LEU A 476 -21.44 2.20 12.87
CA LEU A 476 -22.83 2.60 12.77
C LEU A 476 -22.94 3.98 13.43
N PRO A 477 -23.21 5.08 12.70
CA PRO A 477 -23.54 6.33 13.35
C PRO A 477 -24.90 6.15 14.04
N SER A 478 -24.90 6.18 15.36
CA SER A 478 -26.13 6.29 16.14
C SER A 478 -26.87 7.58 15.73
N ALA A 479 -28.18 7.47 15.51
CA ALA A 479 -29.05 8.57 15.08
C ALA A 479 -29.01 9.81 16.01
N ALA A 480 -28.44 9.68 17.21
CA ALA A 480 -28.26 10.77 18.16
C ALA A 480 -27.22 11.83 17.71
N THR A 481 -26.21 11.45 16.93
CA THR A 481 -25.13 12.36 16.49
C THR A 481 -25.55 13.30 15.35
N MET A 482 -26.55 12.94 14.54
CA MET A 482 -27.06 13.81 13.47
C MET A 482 -27.88 15.00 14.00
N LEU A 483 -28.54 14.83 15.14
CA LEU A 483 -29.38 15.88 15.75
C LEU A 483 -28.57 16.98 16.44
N LEU A 484 -27.34 16.68 16.87
CA LEU A 484 -26.48 17.66 17.52
C LEU A 484 -25.78 18.60 16.52
N CYS A 485 -25.42 18.10 15.32
CA CYS A 485 -24.83 18.92 14.27
C CYS A 485 -25.82 19.87 13.59
N LEU A 486 -27.10 19.52 13.51
CA LEU A 486 -28.15 20.41 13.01
C LEU A 486 -28.48 21.55 14.00
N ALA A 487 -28.27 21.35 15.30
CA ALA A 487 -28.51 22.38 16.31
C ALA A 487 -27.40 23.45 16.36
N LEU A 488 -26.17 23.12 15.98
CA LEU A 488 -25.02 24.05 16.01
C LEU A 488 -24.88 24.91 14.75
N LEU A 489 -25.60 24.59 13.66
CA LEU A 489 -25.64 25.42 12.45
C LEU A 489 -26.69 26.56 12.52
N ALA A 490 -27.47 26.64 13.60
CA ALA A 490 -28.52 27.65 13.77
C ALA A 490 -28.13 28.86 14.65
N ALA A 491 -26.90 28.93 15.17
CA ALA A 491 -26.47 30.05 16.01
C ALA A 491 -25.03 30.48 15.68
N GLY A 492 -24.87 31.55 14.89
CA GLY A 492 -23.60 32.26 14.74
C GLY A 492 -23.45 33.01 13.43
N VAL A 493 -24.07 34.19 13.31
CA VAL A 493 -23.78 35.17 12.24
C VAL A 493 -23.13 36.41 12.88
N ALA A 494 -22.12 36.94 12.19
CA ALA A 494 -21.37 38.20 12.40
C ALA A 494 -20.33 38.16 13.55
N VAL A 495 -19.09 38.64 13.43
CA VAL A 495 -18.57 39.89 12.82
C VAL A 495 -17.11 39.69 12.34
N ALA A 496 -16.68 40.45 11.32
CA ALA A 496 -15.30 40.54 10.81
C ALA A 496 -14.44 41.52 11.62
N ASP A 497 -13.13 41.26 11.80
CA ASP A 497 -12.08 42.25 11.55
C ASP A 497 -10.64 41.68 11.51
N GLU A 498 -9.79 42.46 10.84
CA GLU A 498 -8.36 42.37 10.49
C GLU A 498 -7.36 42.02 11.60
N LEU A 499 -6.29 41.25 11.26
CA LEU A 499 -4.94 41.37 11.85
C LEU A 499 -3.89 40.60 11.02
N ALA A 500 -2.91 41.34 10.49
CA ALA A 500 -1.75 40.83 9.76
C ALA A 500 -0.66 40.27 10.70
N PRO A 501 0.15 39.27 10.30
CA PRO A 501 1.36 38.88 11.03
C PRO A 501 2.66 39.42 10.40
N ALA A 502 3.57 39.85 11.27
CA ALA A 502 4.94 40.28 10.99
C ALA A 502 5.89 39.08 10.69
N PRO A 503 7.07 39.31 10.08
CA PRO A 503 7.90 38.24 9.50
C PRO A 503 8.87 37.61 10.52
N GLY A 504 9.02 36.27 10.45
CA GLY A 504 10.07 35.50 11.12
C GLY A 504 11.32 35.30 10.22
N PRO A 505 12.50 35.03 10.81
CA PRO A 505 13.80 35.23 10.16
C PRO A 505 14.25 34.07 9.25
N ALA A 506 15.16 34.43 8.34
CA ALA A 506 15.73 33.60 7.28
C ALA A 506 16.55 32.39 7.77
N ALA A 507 16.38 31.27 7.08
CA ALA A 507 17.17 30.05 7.24
C ALA A 507 18.56 30.20 6.59
N GLY A 508 19.60 29.85 7.33
CA GLY A 508 20.98 29.75 6.87
C GLY A 508 21.23 28.47 6.06
N ILE A 509 22.12 28.60 5.07
CA ILE A 509 22.54 27.60 4.10
C ILE A 509 23.51 26.60 4.77
N VAL A 510 23.29 25.30 4.57
CA VAL A 510 24.27 24.23 4.88
C VAL A 510 24.65 23.53 3.57
N PRO A 511 25.94 23.33 3.25
CA PRO A 511 26.41 22.82 1.95
C PRO A 511 26.32 21.29 1.81
N ALA A 512 26.26 20.84 0.56
CA ALA A 512 26.07 19.45 0.11
C ALA A 512 27.30 18.54 0.33
N PRO A 513 27.11 17.20 0.46
CA PRO A 513 28.20 16.23 0.51
C PRO A 513 28.74 15.83 -0.89
N PRO A 514 30.02 15.42 -1.00
CA PRO A 514 30.68 15.08 -2.27
C PRO A 514 30.38 13.64 -2.77
N PRO A 515 30.74 13.30 -4.02
CA PRO A 515 30.17 12.17 -4.76
C PRO A 515 30.82 10.81 -4.50
N ALA A 516 30.08 9.79 -4.93
CA ALA A 516 30.36 8.37 -4.82
C ALA A 516 31.57 7.93 -5.66
N ASP A 517 32.61 7.49 -4.97
CA ASP A 517 33.59 6.53 -5.46
C ASP A 517 34.24 5.91 -4.21
N GLU A 518 33.62 4.86 -3.66
CA GLU A 518 34.29 3.74 -2.97
C GLU A 518 33.21 2.75 -2.48
N LEU A 519 32.77 1.81 -3.31
CA LEU A 519 31.99 0.67 -2.80
C LEU A 519 32.25 -0.62 -3.59
N ASP A 520 33.49 -1.07 -3.57
CA ASP A 520 33.81 -2.48 -3.77
C ASP A 520 34.15 -3.10 -2.40
N ARG A 521 33.22 -3.86 -1.83
CA ARG A 521 33.49 -5.01 -0.95
C ARG A 521 32.22 -5.83 -0.70
N GLU A 522 32.05 -6.87 -1.53
CA GLU A 522 31.19 -8.01 -1.26
C GLU A 522 31.54 -8.63 0.11
N GLY A 523 30.54 -8.76 0.99
CA GLY A 523 30.63 -9.45 2.30
C GLY A 523 30.03 -8.75 3.52
N SER A 524 29.63 -7.47 3.44
CA SER A 524 29.21 -6.69 4.61
C SER A 524 27.72 -6.81 4.99
N SER A 525 26.83 -6.99 4.01
CA SER A 525 25.37 -6.89 4.22
C SER A 525 24.80 -7.98 5.12
N GLN A 526 25.23 -9.24 5.01
CA GLN A 526 24.76 -10.34 5.86
C GLN A 526 25.18 -10.16 7.33
N HIS A 527 26.42 -9.76 7.58
CA HIS A 527 26.94 -9.54 8.94
C HIS A 527 26.23 -8.36 9.64
N CYS A 528 25.80 -7.35 8.88
CA CYS A 528 25.00 -6.24 9.39
C CYS A 528 23.57 -6.66 9.79
N TRP A 529 22.94 -7.54 9.02
CA TRP A 529 21.63 -8.09 9.35
C TRP A 529 21.69 -9.07 10.53
N GLU A 530 22.72 -9.92 10.59
CA GLU A 530 22.95 -10.82 11.73
C GLU A 530 23.18 -10.02 13.02
N ALA A 531 24.00 -8.97 12.97
CA ALA A 531 24.20 -8.08 14.12
C ALA A 531 22.91 -7.36 14.53
N LEU A 532 22.07 -6.93 13.58
CA LEU A 532 20.77 -6.33 13.90
C LEU A 532 19.83 -7.31 14.62
N MET A 533 19.86 -8.58 14.21
CA MET A 533 19.10 -9.65 14.86
C MET A 533 19.66 -10.00 16.24
N GLU A 534 20.98 -9.90 16.44
CA GLU A 534 21.58 -9.99 17.78
C GLU A 534 21.16 -8.82 18.68
N ILE A 535 21.11 -7.58 18.20
CA ILE A 535 20.61 -6.44 19.00
C ILE A 535 19.13 -6.64 19.38
N LYS A 536 18.33 -7.17 18.44
CA LYS A 536 16.93 -7.53 18.71
C LYS A 536 16.79 -8.55 19.84
N SER A 537 17.77 -9.43 20.01
CA SER A 537 17.78 -10.44 21.08
C SER A 537 18.15 -9.88 22.45
N CYS A 538 18.95 -8.80 22.52
CA CYS A 538 19.34 -8.13 23.77
C CYS A 538 18.59 -6.80 24.03
N THR A 539 17.50 -6.53 23.30
CA THR A 539 16.72 -5.29 23.43
C THR A 539 16.16 -5.08 24.84
N GLY A 540 15.93 -6.14 25.61
CA GLY A 540 15.55 -6.04 27.03
C GLY A 540 16.64 -5.45 27.92
N GLU A 541 17.91 -5.85 27.72
CA GLU A 541 19.07 -5.28 28.44
C GLU A 541 19.25 -3.79 28.08
N ILE A 542 19.06 -3.47 26.81
CA ILE A 542 19.16 -2.11 26.27
C ILE A 542 18.06 -1.19 26.80
N ILE A 543 16.81 -1.66 26.83
CA ILE A 543 15.69 -0.87 27.35
C ILE A 543 15.88 -0.60 28.85
N MET A 544 16.32 -1.60 29.62
CA MET A 544 16.63 -1.42 31.04
C MET A 544 17.79 -0.44 31.25
N PHE A 545 18.81 -0.48 30.38
CA PHE A 545 19.92 0.50 30.40
C PHE A 545 19.40 1.94 30.17
N LEU A 546 18.54 2.14 29.18
CA LEU A 546 18.02 3.45 28.82
C LEU A 546 16.98 4.01 29.83
N LEU A 547 16.26 3.14 30.55
CA LEU A 547 15.23 3.54 31.52
C LEU A 547 15.76 3.73 32.95
N GLU A 548 16.68 2.87 33.40
CA GLU A 548 17.12 2.83 34.81
C GLU A 548 18.58 3.28 35.01
N GLY A 549 19.38 3.38 33.94
CA GLY A 549 20.77 3.84 33.99
C GLY A 549 21.78 2.86 34.61
N GLU A 550 21.35 1.68 35.09
CA GLU A 550 22.20 0.70 35.79
C GLU A 550 22.21 -0.72 35.18
N ALA A 551 21.83 -0.91 33.91
CA ALA A 551 21.91 -2.24 33.30
C ALA A 551 23.29 -2.50 32.66
N TYR A 552 23.89 -3.66 32.98
CA TYR A 552 25.11 -4.16 32.34
C TYR A 552 24.77 -4.72 30.96
N LEU A 553 25.20 -4.06 29.87
CA LEU A 553 25.06 -4.62 28.52
C LEU A 553 26.05 -5.76 28.34
N GLY A 554 25.54 -6.95 28.02
CA GLY A 554 26.37 -8.13 27.82
C GLY A 554 27.40 -7.95 26.68
N GLY A 555 28.54 -8.64 26.79
CA GLY A 555 29.62 -8.53 25.79
C GLY A 555 29.22 -8.96 24.37
N GLY A 556 28.18 -9.78 24.22
CA GLY A 556 27.56 -10.07 22.92
C GLY A 556 26.79 -8.87 22.36
N CYS A 557 25.93 -8.25 23.17
CA CYS A 557 25.16 -7.07 22.82
C CYS A 557 26.08 -5.90 22.41
N CYS A 558 27.15 -5.66 23.17
CA CYS A 558 28.13 -4.63 22.84
C CYS A 558 29.00 -4.94 21.62
N ARG A 559 29.13 -6.21 21.19
CA ARG A 559 29.76 -6.53 19.91
C ARG A 559 28.83 -6.22 18.74
N ALA A 560 27.54 -6.55 18.87
CA ALA A 560 26.54 -6.29 17.84
C ALA A 560 26.32 -4.78 17.61
N VAL A 561 26.18 -3.99 18.70
CA VAL A 561 26.06 -2.52 18.64
C VAL A 561 27.25 -1.90 17.90
N ARG A 562 28.49 -2.28 18.25
CA ARG A 562 29.69 -1.77 17.56
C ARG A 562 29.76 -2.15 16.09
N LEU A 563 29.32 -3.36 15.75
CA LEU A 563 29.34 -3.82 14.36
C LEU A 563 28.41 -2.98 13.49
N ILE A 564 27.20 -2.68 13.98
CA ILE A 564 26.24 -1.82 13.27
C ILE A 564 26.76 -0.39 13.17
N GLU A 565 27.22 0.17 14.29
CA GLU A 565 27.67 1.57 14.41
C GLU A 565 28.97 1.91 13.67
N GLN A 566 29.81 0.92 13.35
CA GLN A 566 31.13 1.15 12.73
C GLN A 566 31.27 0.56 11.33
N ARG A 567 30.47 -0.45 10.96
CA ARG A 567 30.70 -1.21 9.71
C ARG A 567 29.47 -1.33 8.81
N CYS A 568 28.31 -0.87 9.25
CA CYS A 568 27.08 -0.96 8.47
C CYS A 568 26.72 0.37 7.80
N TRP A 569 26.20 0.26 6.58
CA TRP A 569 25.77 1.40 5.80
C TRP A 569 24.45 1.91 6.41
N ALA A 570 24.48 3.11 7.00
CA ALA A 570 23.37 3.73 7.73
C ALA A 570 22.97 3.02 9.06
N ALA A 571 23.89 3.04 10.03
CA ALA A 571 23.67 2.56 11.40
C ALA A 571 22.38 3.12 12.03
N ASP A 572 22.15 4.43 11.93
CA ASP A 572 20.95 5.11 12.44
C ASP A 572 19.66 4.55 11.83
N ALA A 573 19.68 4.25 10.54
CA ALA A 573 18.54 3.65 9.85
C ALA A 573 18.32 2.21 10.31
N MET A 574 19.40 1.42 10.46
CA MET A 574 19.31 0.04 10.92
C MET A 574 18.82 -0.06 12.37
N LEU A 575 19.32 0.76 13.29
CA LEU A 575 18.86 0.77 14.68
C LEU A 575 17.42 1.28 14.80
N SER A 576 16.99 2.18 13.92
CA SER A 576 15.58 2.61 13.87
C SER A 576 14.61 1.51 13.42
N VAL A 577 15.05 0.50 12.66
CA VAL A 577 14.24 -0.67 12.27
C VAL A 577 13.82 -1.48 13.50
N ILE A 578 14.62 -1.45 14.57
CA ILE A 578 14.32 -2.11 15.84
C ILE A 578 13.85 -1.12 16.93
N GLY A 579 13.55 0.12 16.54
CA GLY A 579 12.88 1.10 17.40
C GLY A 579 13.79 2.03 18.20
N PHE A 580 15.11 2.05 17.95
CA PHE A 580 16.03 3.00 18.58
C PHE A 580 16.15 4.29 17.76
N THR A 581 16.19 5.41 18.46
CA THR A 581 16.52 6.71 17.88
C THR A 581 18.04 6.84 17.64
N PRO A 582 18.48 7.72 16.73
CA PRO A 582 19.91 7.99 16.53
C PRO A 582 20.64 8.37 17.83
N GLN A 583 19.97 9.14 18.69
CA GLN A 583 20.51 9.56 19.99
C GLN A 583 20.70 8.39 20.96
N GLU A 584 19.79 7.42 20.96
CA GLU A 584 19.93 6.19 21.76
C GLU A 584 21.03 5.28 21.20
N GLY A 585 21.20 5.23 19.88
CA GLY A 585 22.31 4.53 19.22
C GLY A 585 23.68 5.06 19.66
N ASP A 586 23.85 6.38 19.68
CA ASP A 586 25.07 7.05 20.17
C ASP A 586 25.35 6.77 21.65
N MET A 587 24.31 6.71 22.50
CA MET A 587 24.46 6.37 23.92
C MET A 587 24.92 4.93 24.13
N LEU A 588 24.36 3.98 23.38
CA LEU A 588 24.72 2.56 23.46
C LEU A 588 26.14 2.31 22.97
N LYS A 589 26.54 2.97 21.89
CA LYS A 589 27.92 2.98 21.39
C LYS A 589 28.88 3.49 22.45
N GLY A 590 28.57 4.64 23.06
CA GLY A 590 29.39 5.25 24.11
C GLY A 590 29.57 4.34 25.34
N TYR A 591 28.51 3.67 25.80
CA TYR A 591 28.59 2.70 26.90
C TYR A 591 29.45 1.50 26.53
N CYS A 592 29.20 0.91 25.36
CA CYS A 592 29.91 -0.26 24.92
C CYS A 592 31.40 0.04 24.71
N ASP A 593 31.77 1.20 24.19
CA ASP A 593 33.17 1.60 24.00
C ASP A 593 33.91 1.92 25.31
N ALA A 594 33.22 2.30 26.38
CA ALA A 594 33.79 2.55 27.71
C ALA A 594 34.13 1.26 28.50
N GLY A 595 33.60 0.09 28.10
CA GLY A 595 33.67 -1.16 28.86
C GLY A 595 34.86 -2.10 28.60
N GLN A 596 36.05 -1.62 28.23
CA GLN A 596 37.21 -2.51 28.10
C GLN A 596 37.95 -2.75 29.43
N PRO A 597 38.17 -4.01 29.86
CA PRO A 597 39.40 -4.41 30.50
C PRO A 597 40.41 -4.87 29.43
N LEU A 598 41.63 -4.33 29.52
CA LEU A 598 42.82 -4.84 28.86
C LEU A 598 42.95 -6.36 29.09
N GLN A 599 42.96 -7.16 28.02
CA GLN A 599 43.59 -8.47 28.03
C GLN A 599 44.75 -8.48 27.04
N GLN A 600 45.97 -8.37 27.57
CA GLN A 600 47.15 -8.97 26.97
C GLN A 600 48.06 -9.59 28.06
N HIS A 601 48.37 -10.87 27.82
CA HIS A 601 49.52 -11.65 28.25
C HIS A 601 49.75 -12.06 29.72
N GLY A 602 49.40 -13.32 29.96
CA GLY A 602 50.05 -14.37 30.77
C GLY A 602 51.25 -14.07 31.68
N SER A 603 51.06 -14.40 32.95
CA SER A 603 51.97 -15.22 33.78
C SER A 603 51.33 -15.52 35.15
N GLU A 604 51.59 -16.71 35.69
CA GLU A 604 51.10 -17.28 36.97
C GLU A 604 51.44 -16.42 38.21
N PRO A 605 50.60 -16.38 39.28
CA PRO A 605 50.82 -15.50 40.43
C PRO A 605 51.62 -16.16 41.58
N PRO A 606 52.52 -15.44 42.29
CA PRO A 606 53.01 -15.85 43.61
C PRO A 606 52.09 -15.32 44.75
N PRO A 607 52.20 -15.88 45.98
CA PRO A 607 51.17 -15.78 47.03
C PRO A 607 51.26 -14.48 47.87
N PRO A 608 50.25 -14.18 48.73
CA PRO A 608 50.01 -12.83 49.23
C PRO A 608 50.77 -12.51 50.53
N SER A 609 51.08 -11.23 50.73
CA SER A 609 51.50 -10.68 52.02
C SER A 609 50.76 -9.38 52.38
N SER A 610 49.83 -9.55 53.33
CA SER A 610 49.58 -8.75 54.54
C SER A 610 49.52 -7.20 54.55
N ALA A 611 48.41 -6.72 55.16
CA ALA A 611 48.25 -5.56 56.07
C ALA A 611 48.31 -4.14 55.45
N ALA A 612 47.57 -3.12 55.89
CA ALA A 612 46.49 -2.91 56.86
C ALA A 612 45.92 -1.47 56.66
N ASP A 613 44.76 -1.19 57.28
CA ASP A 613 44.11 0.11 57.58
C ASP A 613 43.62 0.97 56.39
N GLY A 614 42.44 1.60 56.38
CA GLY A 614 41.34 1.76 57.35
C GLY A 614 40.50 2.99 56.92
N GLY A 615 39.18 3.01 57.21
CA GLY A 615 38.41 4.25 57.36
C GLY A 615 37.39 4.68 56.28
N ASP A 616 36.14 4.30 56.51
CA ASP A 616 34.87 5.05 56.45
C ASP A 616 34.30 5.72 55.19
N ALA A 617 33.02 5.39 55.01
CA ALA A 617 32.04 5.95 54.10
C ALA A 617 31.32 7.16 54.71
N ALA A 618 31.23 8.27 53.96
CA ALA A 618 30.07 9.17 53.91
C ALA A 618 30.39 10.38 53.01
N SER A 619 29.59 10.57 51.96
CA SER A 619 29.17 11.85 51.35
C SER A 619 29.17 11.79 49.81
N ALA A 620 28.19 11.08 49.28
CA ALA A 620 27.77 11.19 47.88
C ALA A 620 26.27 11.54 47.81
N ARG A 621 25.86 12.50 48.67
CA ARG A 621 24.48 13.03 48.71
C ARG A 621 24.43 14.55 48.50
N GLU A 622 25.48 15.14 47.94
CA GLU A 622 25.58 16.60 47.77
C GLU A 622 26.02 17.04 46.34
N MET A 623 25.74 16.23 45.32
CA MET A 623 26.03 16.58 43.92
C MET A 623 24.82 16.51 42.97
N MET A 624 23.59 16.38 43.48
CA MET A 624 22.37 16.24 42.67
C MET A 624 21.33 17.36 42.89
N MET A 625 21.78 18.59 43.17
CA MET A 625 20.90 19.75 43.38
C MET A 625 21.53 21.08 42.90
N SER A 626 21.95 21.19 41.62
CA SER A 626 22.30 22.53 41.06
C SER A 626 22.20 22.70 39.53
N ALA A 627 21.25 22.02 38.86
CA ALA A 627 21.03 22.25 37.42
C ALA A 627 19.57 22.59 37.06
N PHE A 628 18.85 23.23 37.98
CA PHE A 628 17.61 23.94 37.69
C PHE A 628 17.66 25.30 38.37
N GLY A 629 17.86 26.39 37.61
CA GLY A 629 17.74 27.72 38.19
C GLY A 629 18.37 28.89 37.43
N SER A 630 17.63 29.41 36.45
CA SER A 630 17.42 30.85 36.25
C SER A 630 18.49 31.73 35.58
N LEU A 631 18.14 32.17 34.36
CA LEU A 631 17.91 33.56 33.95
C LEU A 631 18.76 34.71 34.53
N ALA A 632 19.10 35.60 33.59
CA ALA A 632 19.28 37.05 33.71
C ALA A 632 20.67 37.59 34.05
N GLY A 633 21.44 37.85 32.97
CA GLY A 633 21.88 39.19 32.57
C GLY A 633 22.89 39.94 33.45
N ARG A 634 23.97 40.45 32.83
CA ARG A 634 24.35 41.87 32.96
C ARG A 634 25.45 42.32 31.98
N LYS A 635 25.17 43.50 31.42
CA LYS A 635 26.03 44.47 30.74
C LYS A 635 27.38 44.69 31.44
N HIS A 636 28.41 45.03 30.66
CA HIS A 636 29.12 46.32 30.69
C HIS A 636 30.09 46.43 29.49
N GLY A 637 29.97 47.48 28.68
CA GLY A 637 31.03 47.94 27.74
C GLY A 637 31.99 48.92 28.45
N PRO A 638 32.67 49.86 27.74
CA PRO A 638 33.06 49.94 26.33
C PRO A 638 34.60 50.19 26.17
N VAL A 639 35.12 50.36 24.93
CA VAL A 639 35.97 51.52 24.50
C VAL A 639 36.41 51.39 23.03
N ARG A 640 36.26 52.54 22.36
CA ARG A 640 36.62 53.06 21.03
C ARG A 640 37.97 52.67 20.40
N GLY A 641 37.98 52.79 19.07
CA GLY A 641 39.14 53.00 18.21
C GLY A 641 38.75 52.85 16.75
#